data_AF-A0A2M8L6W2-F1
#
_entry.id   AF-A0A2M8L6W2-F1
#
_cell.length_a   1.000
_cell.length_b   1.000
_cell.length_c   1.000
_cell.angle_alpha   90.00
_cell.angle_beta   90.00
_cell.angle_gamma   90.00
#
_symmetry.space_group_name_H-M   'P 1'
#
loop_
_entity.id
_entity.type
_entity.pdbx_description
1 polymer ?
#
loop_
_entity_poly.entity_id
_entity_poly.type
_entity_poly.pdbx_seq_one_letter_code
_entity_poly.pdbx_strand_id
1 'polypeptide(L)'
;MNLLNFSLLVVGTVNFSLAFFIFFRKGKNVINQSFALFVLNSCLWAFSIAFFLMAPNVTVALFWNRLIYICGTLSAILFLSFSMTFVEKKNFINTWGLIFSLPPLIFIFLILFTDLFIQQITITPAGIDVDLGIAYTAWTVFFVLFFGWGVIELFVKYFDSRGIIRTQIKYILFAILATMVGAYSFNILLPLFGNYRYIHVGPFFTTVMVAIIAYAIAKHHFLDIRLVIARFFSYALLLVIFASLYSAAIFLASYIIFDFSIPPKTLVFLITLTVGISFSFQPIKKFLESATDEVFYKEGYDSEVFLKEIGNIMSATLSLDDLSQNFLEFIVKNFKISQANLILFEGKRHFKVYGFPKRAHFTEEQIRGLRRFDDGVIIFEELNKAPLGEILRQHQMTACSFLEAKGKKIGLLLLGEKLSGDVLSSQDIKVVEIMTPQAAVTVQNAQAFDEIQQFNITLNQKISHATAKLKRANVRLQELSKLKDEFVSIASHELRTPMTAIKSYLWLALNRGKLDAKTQKNLGRAFDSTERTINLVKDMLTVSRIEGRRLDVNKVPFDLVDLAKQIYNDLKIQAEEKQINFGLQLPKTVLTVTADRDRIGEVMINVIGNALKFTPNQGKVIVHLEKAGNQAQVDVIDNGPGIPKQGLSTLFKKFSRMEHSFSKLAEQPGTGLGLYIAKQILTLHQGKIWVKSRVGRGSTFSFSLPCPKRS
;
A
#
# COMPACT_ATOMS: atom_id res chain seq x y z
N MET A 1 65.09 38.22 -14.40
CA MET A 1 64.15 37.79 -13.36
C MET A 1 64.68 36.51 -12.74
N ASN A 2 64.94 36.47 -11.43
CA ASN A 2 65.47 35.27 -10.78
C ASN A 2 64.38 34.17 -10.74
N LEU A 3 64.77 32.89 -10.81
CA LEU A 3 63.89 31.71 -10.81
C LEU A 3 62.88 31.75 -9.65
N LEU A 4 63.33 32.28 -8.50
CA LEU A 4 62.51 32.49 -7.32
C LEU A 4 61.33 33.44 -7.56
N ASN A 5 61.55 34.59 -8.20
CA ASN A 5 60.47 35.55 -8.47
C ASN A 5 59.48 35.00 -9.51
N PHE A 6 59.97 34.25 -10.51
CA PHE A 6 59.10 33.55 -11.45
C PHE A 6 58.21 32.51 -10.73
N SER A 7 58.77 31.75 -9.79
CA SER A 7 58.01 30.76 -9.03
C SER A 7 56.91 31.38 -8.16
N LEU A 8 57.11 32.59 -7.62
CA LEU A 8 56.07 33.32 -6.90
C LEU A 8 54.93 33.78 -7.80
N LEU A 9 55.23 34.21 -9.03
CA LEU A 9 54.19 34.56 -10.02
C LEU A 9 53.37 33.32 -10.41
N VAL A 10 54.02 32.16 -10.61
CA VAL A 10 53.34 30.89 -10.89
C VAL A 10 52.40 30.50 -9.75
N VAL A 11 52.88 30.60 -8.50
CA VAL A 11 52.07 30.34 -7.29
C VAL A 11 50.84 31.26 -7.25
N GLY A 12 51.03 32.57 -7.48
CA GLY A 12 49.94 33.54 -7.53
C GLY A 12 48.92 33.23 -8.62
N THR A 13 49.37 32.87 -9.83
CA THR A 13 48.48 32.55 -10.97
C THR A 13 47.68 31.26 -10.75
N VAL A 14 48.30 30.21 -10.22
CA VAL A 14 47.60 28.94 -9.91
C VAL A 14 46.52 29.16 -8.85
N ASN A 15 46.85 29.86 -7.76
CA ASN A 15 45.90 30.17 -6.71
C ASN A 15 44.78 31.10 -7.22
N PHE A 16 45.10 32.09 -8.07
CA PHE A 16 44.12 33.02 -8.64
C PHE A 16 43.12 32.31 -9.54
N SER A 17 43.61 31.40 -10.39
CA SER A 17 42.76 30.60 -11.26
C SER A 17 41.75 29.80 -10.44
N LEU A 18 42.20 29.14 -9.37
CA LEU A 18 41.31 28.39 -8.48
C LEU A 18 40.26 29.31 -7.83
N ALA A 19 40.67 30.46 -7.29
CA ALA A 19 39.78 31.39 -6.61
C ALA A 19 38.71 31.98 -7.55
N PHE A 20 39.13 32.35 -8.76
CA PHE A 20 38.24 32.82 -9.83
C PHE A 20 37.19 31.76 -10.20
N PHE A 21 37.60 30.50 -10.35
CA PHE A 21 36.67 29.41 -10.68
C PHE A 21 35.66 29.11 -9.56
N ILE A 22 36.06 29.22 -8.28
CA ILE A 22 35.16 29.05 -7.12
C ILE A 22 34.08 30.15 -7.12
N PHE A 23 34.45 31.38 -7.44
CA PHE A 23 33.55 32.54 -7.42
C PHE A 23 32.45 32.46 -8.49
N PHE A 24 32.79 32.15 -9.74
CA PHE A 24 31.87 32.28 -10.87
C PHE A 24 30.86 31.12 -11.04
N ARG A 25 31.16 29.90 -10.60
CA ARG A 25 30.32 28.73 -10.94
C ARG A 25 29.16 28.45 -9.98
N LYS A 26 29.23 28.94 -8.73
CA LYS A 26 28.15 28.84 -7.71
C LYS A 26 28.04 30.13 -6.89
N GLY A 27 28.14 31.29 -7.55
CA GLY A 27 28.21 32.62 -6.95
C GLY A 27 26.99 33.09 -6.12
N LYS A 28 26.07 32.21 -5.72
CA LYS A 28 24.97 32.52 -4.77
C LYS A 28 25.17 31.92 -3.38
N ASN A 29 26.13 30.99 -3.20
CA ASN A 29 26.42 30.43 -1.88
C ASN A 29 27.42 31.33 -1.14
N VAL A 30 26.97 31.90 -0.01
CA VAL A 30 27.76 32.83 0.82
C VAL A 30 29.08 32.21 1.29
N ILE A 31 29.12 30.90 1.54
CA ILE A 31 30.33 30.20 1.99
C ILE A 31 31.38 30.14 0.85
N ASN A 32 30.92 29.87 -0.37
CA ASN A 32 31.81 29.83 -1.54
C ASN A 32 32.37 31.22 -1.85
N GLN A 33 31.55 32.26 -1.67
CA GLN A 33 31.97 33.65 -1.87
C GLN A 33 33.01 34.08 -0.82
N SER A 34 32.75 33.83 0.47
CA SER A 34 33.68 34.23 1.55
C SER A 34 35.02 33.50 1.42
N PHE A 35 34.99 32.21 1.07
CA PHE A 35 36.21 31.45 0.78
C PHE A 35 36.96 31.97 -0.46
N ALA A 36 36.26 32.21 -1.56
CA ALA A 36 36.88 32.72 -2.79
C ALA A 36 37.54 34.08 -2.57
N LEU A 37 36.90 34.99 -1.82
CA LEU A 37 37.48 36.29 -1.47
C LEU A 37 38.75 36.16 -0.64
N PHE A 38 38.78 35.25 0.33
CA PHE A 38 39.97 34.96 1.14
C PHE A 38 41.14 34.43 0.28
N VAL A 39 40.86 33.50 -0.65
CA VAL A 39 41.89 32.97 -1.55
C VAL A 39 42.35 34.05 -2.55
N LEU A 40 41.45 34.83 -3.14
CA LEU A 40 41.80 35.95 -4.04
C LEU A 40 42.73 36.95 -3.35
N ASN A 41 42.45 37.30 -2.09
CA ASN A 41 43.31 38.19 -1.32
C ASN A 41 44.69 37.56 -1.04
N SER A 42 44.75 36.26 -0.79
CA SER A 42 46.03 35.52 -0.66
C SER A 42 46.84 35.52 -1.97
N CYS A 43 46.18 35.53 -3.13
CA CYS A 43 46.84 35.65 -4.43
C CYS A 43 47.41 37.06 -4.63
N LEU A 44 46.62 38.08 -4.30
CA LEU A 44 47.06 39.47 -4.38
C LEU A 44 48.26 39.73 -3.47
N TRP A 45 48.27 39.11 -2.28
CA TRP A 45 49.41 39.14 -1.37
C TRP A 45 50.67 38.51 -2.00
N ALA A 46 50.56 37.32 -2.58
CA ALA A 46 51.68 36.65 -3.25
C ALA A 46 52.24 37.46 -4.44
N PHE A 47 51.36 38.04 -5.27
CA PHE A 47 51.77 38.95 -6.34
C PHE A 47 52.45 40.20 -5.80
N SER A 48 51.94 40.77 -4.71
CA SER A 48 52.52 41.96 -4.10
C SER A 48 53.95 41.70 -3.61
N ILE A 49 54.22 40.53 -3.02
CA ILE A 49 55.58 40.12 -2.65
C ILE A 49 56.47 39.93 -3.89
N ALA A 50 55.96 39.28 -4.94
CA ALA A 50 56.72 39.07 -6.17
C ALA A 50 57.13 40.40 -6.83
N PHE A 51 56.18 41.33 -6.95
CA PHE A 51 56.45 42.65 -7.54
C PHE A 51 57.27 43.56 -6.62
N PHE A 52 57.12 43.44 -5.31
CA PHE A 52 57.99 44.10 -4.34
C PHE A 52 59.46 43.69 -4.55
N LEU A 53 59.74 42.39 -4.62
CA LEU A 53 61.10 41.87 -4.85
C LEU A 53 61.67 42.18 -6.25
N MET A 54 60.84 42.66 -7.17
CA MET A 54 61.22 43.08 -8.52
C MET A 54 61.24 44.60 -8.69
N ALA A 55 61.00 45.36 -7.61
CA ALA A 55 60.86 46.80 -7.68
C ALA A 55 62.16 47.48 -8.17
N PRO A 56 62.11 48.32 -9.22
CA PRO A 56 63.29 48.95 -9.78
C PRO A 56 63.77 50.17 -8.98
N ASN A 57 62.94 50.70 -8.09
CA ASN A 57 63.25 51.89 -7.27
C ASN A 57 62.44 51.86 -5.96
N VAL A 58 62.84 52.73 -5.02
CA VAL A 58 62.26 52.80 -3.67
C VAL A 58 60.77 53.14 -3.71
N THR A 59 60.33 54.01 -4.63
CA THR A 59 58.92 54.39 -4.75
C THR A 59 58.02 53.21 -5.13
N VAL A 60 58.45 52.39 -6.09
CA VAL A 60 57.73 51.18 -6.51
C VAL A 60 57.78 50.11 -5.40
N ALA A 61 58.92 49.98 -4.71
CA ALA A 61 59.06 49.08 -3.58
C ALA A 61 58.10 49.46 -2.44
N LEU A 62 57.99 50.75 -2.11
CA LEU A 62 57.08 51.25 -1.10
C LEU A 62 55.62 50.97 -1.44
N PHE A 63 55.22 51.18 -2.70
CA PHE A 63 53.86 50.87 -3.15
C PHE A 63 53.51 49.40 -2.93
N TRP A 64 54.35 48.48 -3.42
CA TRP A 64 54.08 47.05 -3.27
C TRP A 64 54.17 46.60 -1.82
N ASN A 65 55.10 47.14 -1.02
CA ASN A 65 55.20 46.83 0.40
C ASN A 65 53.96 47.27 1.18
N ARG A 66 53.42 48.46 0.90
CA ARG A 66 52.12 48.89 1.46
C ARG A 66 51.01 47.91 1.09
N LEU A 67 50.98 47.45 -0.17
CA LEU A 67 49.98 46.48 -0.62
C LEU A 67 50.11 45.12 0.10
N ILE A 68 51.33 44.64 0.39
CA ILE A 68 51.58 43.42 1.19
C ILE A 68 50.84 43.49 2.53
N TYR A 69 50.99 44.60 3.26
CA TYR A 69 50.39 44.77 4.59
C TYR A 69 48.89 45.08 4.54
N ILE A 70 48.40 45.74 3.49
CA ILE A 70 46.96 45.88 3.25
C ILE A 70 46.33 44.50 3.02
N CYS A 71 46.94 43.66 2.17
CA CYS A 71 46.48 42.28 1.97
C CYS A 71 46.56 41.45 3.25
N GLY A 72 47.59 41.63 4.08
CA GLY A 72 47.66 41.00 5.41
C GLY A 72 46.50 41.44 6.30
N THR A 73 46.20 42.74 6.37
CA THR A 73 45.06 43.28 7.13
C THR A 73 43.73 42.68 6.67
N LEU A 74 43.50 42.61 5.35
CA LEU A 74 42.32 41.99 4.76
C LEU A 74 42.25 40.48 5.01
N SER A 75 43.39 39.78 5.05
CA SER A 75 43.44 38.33 5.26
C SER A 75 42.83 37.92 6.60
N ALA A 76 43.14 38.66 7.67
CA ALA A 76 42.61 38.37 9.01
C ALA A 76 41.07 38.47 9.06
N ILE A 77 40.50 39.48 8.40
CA ILE A 77 39.04 39.75 8.43
C ILE A 77 38.31 38.78 7.50
N LEU A 78 38.83 38.57 6.29
CA LEU A 78 38.23 37.67 5.32
C LEU A 78 38.24 36.23 5.85
N PHE A 79 39.30 35.82 6.54
CA PHE A 79 39.37 34.51 7.19
C PHE A 79 38.38 34.39 8.35
N LEU A 80 38.27 35.42 9.21
CA LEU A 80 37.28 35.44 10.30
C LEU A 80 35.85 35.38 9.77
N SER A 81 35.56 36.17 8.73
CA SER A 81 34.25 36.19 8.05
C SER A 81 33.92 34.84 7.42
N PHE A 82 34.88 34.21 6.75
CA PHE A 82 34.74 32.84 6.25
C PHE A 82 34.45 31.86 7.40
N SER A 83 35.26 31.89 8.46
CA SER A 83 35.15 30.99 9.61
C SER A 83 33.79 31.08 10.31
N MET A 84 33.23 32.29 10.42
CA MET A 84 31.92 32.53 11.02
C MET A 84 30.75 32.14 10.10
N THR A 85 30.86 32.39 8.79
CA THR A 85 29.83 31.99 7.81
C THR A 85 29.85 30.50 7.47
N PHE A 86 30.97 29.83 7.75
CA PHE A 86 31.09 28.39 7.60
C PHE A 86 30.11 27.68 8.57
N VAL A 87 29.28 26.76 8.06
CA VAL A 87 28.22 26.00 8.77
C VAL A 87 26.95 26.78 9.13
N GLU A 88 27.02 28.00 9.65
CA GLU A 88 25.83 28.79 10.01
C GLU A 88 25.48 29.82 8.93
N LYS A 89 24.24 29.78 8.38
CA LYS A 89 23.68 30.81 7.48
C LYS A 89 23.38 32.13 8.22
N LYS A 90 24.30 32.65 9.03
CA LYS A 90 24.20 33.99 9.63
C LYS A 90 25.06 34.95 8.80
N ASN A 91 24.44 36.01 8.29
CA ASN A 91 25.15 37.09 7.60
C ASN A 91 25.87 37.95 8.64
N PHE A 92 27.13 37.61 8.93
CA PHE A 92 28.02 38.30 9.87
C PHE A 92 28.04 39.83 9.70
N ILE A 93 28.00 40.29 8.44
CA ILE A 93 28.08 41.71 8.08
C ILE A 93 26.94 42.54 8.71
N ASN A 94 25.78 41.94 9.01
CA ASN A 94 24.60 42.69 9.43
C ASN A 94 24.46 42.88 10.95
N THR A 95 25.16 42.10 11.78
CA THR A 95 24.95 42.10 13.25
C THR A 95 26.02 42.87 14.03
N TRP A 96 27.26 42.90 13.53
CA TRP A 96 28.39 43.58 14.18
C TRP A 96 29.32 44.31 13.19
N GLY A 97 28.89 44.49 11.93
CA GLY A 97 29.74 44.93 10.82
C GLY A 97 30.43 46.29 10.99
N LEU A 98 29.84 47.21 11.77
CA LEU A 98 30.43 48.53 12.04
C LEU A 98 31.58 48.47 13.06
N ILE A 99 31.46 47.66 14.11
CA ILE A 99 32.47 47.57 15.18
C ILE A 99 33.69 46.78 14.69
N PHE A 100 33.48 45.76 13.86
CA PHE A 100 34.56 44.92 13.33
C PHE A 100 35.26 45.47 12.08
N SER A 101 34.70 46.48 11.40
CA SER A 101 35.34 47.13 10.24
C SER A 101 36.29 48.27 10.63
N LEU A 102 36.20 48.81 11.84
CA LEU A 102 37.01 49.95 12.30
C LEU A 102 38.52 49.66 12.45
N PRO A 103 38.98 48.62 13.18
CA PRO A 103 40.41 48.37 13.33
C PRO A 103 41.16 48.14 12.00
N PRO A 104 40.62 47.38 11.02
CA PRO A 104 41.18 47.29 9.68
C PRO A 104 41.39 48.62 8.97
N LEU A 105 40.40 49.52 9.05
CA LEU A 105 40.46 50.83 8.41
C LEU A 105 41.55 51.70 9.04
N ILE A 106 41.73 51.61 10.36
CA ILE A 106 42.82 52.29 11.07
C ILE A 106 44.17 51.79 10.58
N PHE A 107 44.39 50.49 10.48
CA PHE A 107 45.66 49.96 9.99
C PHE A 107 45.91 50.27 8.51
N ILE A 108 44.89 50.18 7.65
CA ILE A 108 45.00 50.59 6.25
C ILE A 108 45.38 52.08 6.15
N PHE A 109 44.79 52.93 6.99
CA PHE A 109 45.16 54.35 7.07
C PHE A 109 46.62 54.54 7.50
N LEU A 110 47.07 53.86 8.56
CA LEU A 110 48.45 53.93 9.04
C LEU A 110 49.45 53.44 7.98
N ILE A 111 49.12 52.38 7.23
CA ILE A 111 49.97 51.84 6.16
C ILE A 111 50.08 52.82 4.97
N LEU A 112 48.98 53.48 4.59
CA LEU A 112 48.93 54.32 3.39
C LEU A 112 49.47 55.75 3.62
N PHE A 113 49.17 56.33 4.78
CA PHE A 113 49.30 57.77 5.00
C PHE A 113 50.32 58.15 6.08
N THR A 114 50.97 57.19 6.74
CA THR A 114 51.93 57.49 7.81
C THR A 114 53.23 56.70 7.67
N ASP A 115 54.31 57.27 8.20
CA ASP A 115 55.62 56.60 8.32
C ASP A 115 55.74 55.80 9.63
N LEU A 116 54.66 55.77 10.44
CA LEU A 116 54.59 54.99 11.70
C LEU A 116 54.59 53.48 11.45
N PHE A 117 54.22 53.05 10.23
CA PHE A 117 54.20 51.64 9.84
C PHE A 117 55.47 51.24 9.06
N ILE A 118 55.81 51.99 8.01
CA ILE A 118 57.01 51.79 7.20
C ILE A 118 57.86 53.05 7.37
N GLN A 119 58.99 52.96 8.05
CA GLN A 119 59.87 54.11 8.29
C GLN A 119 60.79 54.37 7.10
N GLN A 120 61.43 53.30 6.59
CA GLN A 120 62.39 53.40 5.50
C GLN A 120 62.44 52.10 4.69
N ILE A 121 62.76 52.22 3.39
CA ILE A 121 63.06 51.08 2.51
C ILE A 121 64.41 51.33 1.86
N THR A 122 65.32 50.38 1.99
CA THR A 122 66.66 50.41 1.39
C THR A 122 66.80 49.29 0.36
N ILE A 123 67.12 49.66 -0.89
CA ILE A 123 67.40 48.70 -1.95
C ILE A 123 68.91 48.48 -2.00
N THR A 124 69.36 47.28 -1.66
CA THR A 124 70.77 46.88 -1.69
C THR A 124 70.99 45.81 -2.78
N PRO A 125 72.24 45.58 -3.23
CA PRO A 125 72.54 44.46 -4.12
C PRO A 125 72.19 43.08 -3.55
N ALA A 126 72.07 42.97 -2.22
CA ALA A 126 71.69 41.74 -1.52
C ALA A 126 70.17 41.54 -1.41
N GLY A 127 69.35 42.55 -1.74
CA GLY A 127 67.89 42.53 -1.64
C GLY A 127 67.31 43.86 -1.16
N ILE A 128 66.00 43.87 -0.94
CA ILE A 128 65.27 45.02 -0.38
C ILE A 128 65.10 44.80 1.11
N ASP A 129 65.55 45.76 1.91
CA ASP A 129 65.34 45.78 3.36
C ASP A 129 64.32 46.86 3.74
N VAL A 130 63.59 46.64 4.82
CA VAL A 130 62.47 47.48 5.24
C VAL A 130 62.52 47.70 6.75
N ASP A 131 62.65 48.96 7.13
CA ASP A 131 62.58 49.40 8.52
C ASP A 131 61.12 49.61 8.92
N LEU A 132 60.63 48.76 9.80
CA LEU A 132 59.26 48.77 10.31
C LEU A 132 59.12 49.66 11.54
N GLY A 133 58.11 50.51 11.55
CA GLY A 133 57.81 51.40 12.68
C GLY A 133 56.94 50.75 13.76
N ILE A 134 56.68 51.49 14.85
CA ILE A 134 55.93 50.98 16.01
C ILE A 134 54.51 50.50 15.67
N ALA A 135 53.88 51.07 14.64
CA ALA A 135 52.54 50.65 14.20
C ALA A 135 52.53 49.22 13.65
N TYR A 136 53.67 48.71 13.17
CA TYR A 136 53.80 47.31 12.74
C TYR A 136 53.62 46.32 13.91
N THR A 137 54.12 46.67 15.10
CA THR A 137 53.96 45.83 16.30
C THR A 137 52.49 45.76 16.69
N ALA A 138 51.79 46.91 16.71
CA ALA A 138 50.35 46.96 16.96
C ALA A 138 49.55 46.19 15.90
N TRP A 139 49.96 46.28 14.64
CA TRP A 139 49.35 45.54 13.53
C TRP A 139 49.53 44.02 13.67
N THR A 140 50.71 43.58 14.12
CA THR A 140 51.00 42.16 14.37
C THR A 140 50.06 41.61 15.45
N VAL A 141 49.84 42.35 16.54
CA VAL A 141 48.88 41.98 17.59
C VAL A 141 47.46 41.88 17.03
N PHE A 142 47.03 42.88 16.26
CA PHE A 142 45.72 42.87 15.59
C PHE A 142 45.55 41.62 14.70
N PHE A 143 46.54 41.34 13.86
CA PHE A 143 46.49 40.22 12.93
C PHE A 143 46.40 38.88 13.67
N VAL A 144 47.25 38.66 14.69
CA VAL A 144 47.23 37.44 15.51
C VAL A 144 45.88 37.25 16.20
N LEU A 145 45.31 38.30 16.80
CA LEU A 145 44.02 38.23 17.50
C LEU A 145 42.86 37.90 16.55
N PHE A 146 42.72 38.64 15.44
CA PHE A 146 41.59 38.46 14.52
C PHE A 146 41.67 37.15 13.75
N PHE A 147 42.87 36.78 13.26
CA PHE A 147 43.06 35.52 12.58
C PHE A 147 42.92 34.34 13.55
N GLY A 148 43.49 34.46 14.76
CA GLY A 148 43.37 33.45 15.82
C GLY A 148 41.93 33.21 16.27
N TRP A 149 41.11 34.27 16.33
CA TRP A 149 39.68 34.13 16.56
C TRP A 149 39.01 33.29 15.46
N GLY A 150 39.34 33.50 14.18
CA GLY A 150 38.84 32.67 13.09
C GLY A 150 39.16 31.18 13.29
N VAL A 151 40.37 30.88 13.76
CA VAL A 151 40.79 29.50 14.09
C VAL A 151 39.98 28.94 15.27
N ILE A 152 39.78 29.71 16.34
CA ILE A 152 38.99 29.31 17.51
C ILE A 152 37.55 29.02 17.11
N GLU A 153 36.94 29.86 16.26
CA GLU A 153 35.57 29.68 15.77
C GLU A 153 35.41 28.34 15.03
N LEU A 154 36.34 28.03 14.12
CA LEU A 154 36.37 26.73 13.45
C LEU A 154 36.60 25.58 14.43
N PHE A 155 37.45 25.77 15.44
CA PHE A 155 37.72 24.76 16.45
C PHE A 155 36.50 24.47 17.34
N VAL A 156 35.72 25.48 17.73
CA VAL A 156 34.45 25.29 18.44
C VAL A 156 33.46 24.52 17.55
N LYS A 157 33.28 24.96 16.30
CA LYS A 157 32.39 24.28 15.33
C LYS A 157 32.79 22.84 15.06
N TYR A 158 34.08 22.51 15.15
CA TYR A 158 34.56 21.13 15.01
C TYR A 158 33.95 20.18 16.03
N PHE A 159 33.73 20.62 17.27
CA PHE A 159 33.13 19.77 18.32
C PHE A 159 31.61 19.67 18.20
N ASP A 160 30.95 20.70 17.68
CA ASP A 160 29.50 20.71 17.48
C ASP A 160 29.05 19.97 16.21
N SER A 161 29.96 19.81 15.24
CA SER A 161 29.69 19.19 13.94
C SER A 161 29.90 17.67 13.96
N ARG A 162 29.18 16.93 13.10
CA ARG A 162 29.35 15.48 12.88
C ARG A 162 29.47 15.14 11.39
N GLY A 163 29.87 13.91 11.09
CA GLY A 163 30.01 13.42 9.71
C GLY A 163 30.98 14.27 8.88
N ILE A 164 30.55 14.61 7.66
CA ILE A 164 31.40 15.29 6.68
C ILE A 164 31.79 16.71 7.08
N ILE A 165 30.91 17.45 7.77
CA ILE A 165 31.19 18.83 8.20
C ILE A 165 32.37 18.86 9.18
N ARG A 166 32.40 17.92 10.14
CA ARG A 166 33.53 17.79 11.07
C ARG A 166 34.84 17.50 10.34
N THR A 167 34.78 16.64 9.34
CA THR A 167 35.93 16.30 8.49
C THR A 167 36.39 17.50 7.65
N GLN A 168 35.47 18.27 7.07
CA GLN A 168 35.78 19.51 6.34
C GLN A 168 36.48 20.54 7.24
N ILE A 169 35.96 20.76 8.46
CA ILE A 169 36.58 21.66 9.44
C ILE A 169 37.99 21.18 9.80
N LYS A 170 38.18 19.87 10.00
CA LYS A 170 39.50 19.29 10.27
C LYS A 170 40.51 19.61 9.15
N TYR A 171 40.12 19.48 7.89
CA TYR A 171 41.02 19.81 6.78
C TYR A 171 41.29 21.31 6.66
N ILE A 172 40.29 22.18 6.89
CA ILE A 172 40.53 23.63 6.94
C ILE A 172 41.53 23.95 8.05
N LEU A 173 41.30 23.44 9.27
CA LEU A 173 42.19 23.67 10.40
C LEU A 173 43.61 23.19 10.11
N PHE A 174 43.76 22.02 9.48
CA PHE A 174 45.07 21.50 9.07
C PHE A 174 45.75 22.36 8.01
N ALA A 175 45.02 22.81 6.98
CA ALA A 175 45.53 23.69 5.93
C ALA A 175 45.97 25.05 6.48
N ILE A 176 45.16 25.63 7.37
CA ILE A 176 45.44 26.91 8.02
C ILE A 176 46.64 26.77 8.96
N LEU A 177 46.74 25.69 9.74
CA LEU A 177 47.89 25.43 10.60
C LEU A 177 49.19 25.34 9.78
N ALA A 178 49.18 24.59 8.67
CA ALA A 178 50.35 24.50 7.78
C ALA A 178 50.75 25.87 7.22
N THR A 179 49.76 26.71 6.89
CA THR A 179 50.00 28.07 6.38
C THR A 179 50.50 29.01 7.45
N MET A 180 49.97 28.94 8.67
CA MET A 180 50.41 29.73 9.80
C MET A 180 51.89 29.47 10.11
N VAL A 181 52.31 28.20 10.15
CA VAL A 181 53.72 27.85 10.42
C VAL A 181 54.67 28.53 9.43
N GLY A 182 54.33 28.56 8.14
CA GLY A 182 55.15 29.22 7.13
C GLY A 182 54.98 30.74 7.10
N ALA A 183 53.78 31.20 6.77
CA ALA A 183 53.49 32.62 6.54
C ALA A 183 53.71 33.47 7.80
N TYR A 184 53.38 32.99 9.00
CA TYR A 184 53.62 33.78 10.21
C TYR A 184 55.12 33.86 10.50
N SER A 185 55.84 32.74 10.40
CA SER A 185 57.27 32.73 10.68
C SER A 185 58.02 33.66 9.73
N PHE A 186 57.80 33.53 8.43
CA PHE A 186 58.61 34.21 7.42
C PHE A 186 58.12 35.62 7.03
N ASN A 187 56.85 35.95 7.24
CA ASN A 187 56.29 37.24 6.80
C ASN A 187 55.72 38.11 7.92
N ILE A 188 55.71 37.61 9.17
CA ILE A 188 55.25 38.37 10.33
C ILE A 188 56.31 38.37 11.43
N LEU A 189 56.73 37.19 11.90
CA LEU A 189 57.64 37.06 13.02
C LEU A 189 59.07 37.50 12.66
N LEU A 190 59.63 37.03 11.54
CA LEU A 190 60.98 37.45 11.12
C LEU A 190 61.07 38.96 10.83
N PRO A 191 60.11 39.58 10.11
CA PRO A 191 60.09 41.05 9.96
C PRO A 191 59.97 41.81 11.30
N LEU A 192 59.25 41.27 12.30
CA LEU A 192 59.20 41.86 13.65
C LEU A 192 60.58 41.98 14.31
N PHE A 193 61.50 41.07 13.99
CA PHE A 193 62.89 41.09 14.44
C PHE A 193 63.84 41.78 13.43
N GLY A 194 63.31 42.49 12.43
CA GLY A 194 64.09 43.20 11.43
C GLY A 194 64.69 42.33 10.33
N ASN A 195 64.19 41.10 10.12
CA ASN A 195 64.68 40.21 9.08
C ASN A 195 63.69 40.06 7.92
N TYR A 196 63.92 40.82 6.84
CA TYR A 196 63.09 40.78 5.62
C TYR A 196 63.55 39.79 4.55
N ARG A 197 64.74 39.21 4.70
CA ARG A 197 65.39 38.41 3.65
C ARG A 197 64.56 37.22 3.17
N TYR A 198 63.77 36.63 4.06
CA TYR A 198 63.00 35.42 3.80
C TYR A 198 61.51 35.68 3.52
N ILE A 199 61.13 36.92 3.25
CA ILE A 199 59.73 37.30 2.96
C ILE A 199 59.15 36.56 1.73
N HIS A 200 59.99 36.07 0.84
CA HIS A 200 59.58 35.26 -0.31
C HIS A 200 59.08 33.85 0.06
N VAL A 201 59.37 33.35 1.26
CA VAL A 201 59.10 31.95 1.62
C VAL A 201 57.63 31.71 1.98
N GLY A 202 56.97 32.63 2.68
CA GLY A 202 55.59 32.40 3.15
C GLY A 202 54.55 32.16 2.05
N PRO A 203 54.57 32.86 0.89
CA PRO A 203 53.64 32.60 -0.20
C PRO A 203 53.58 31.14 -0.66
N PHE A 204 54.68 30.39 -0.63
CA PHE A 204 54.69 28.98 -1.01
C PHE A 204 53.81 28.10 -0.10
N PHE A 205 53.63 28.48 1.16
CA PHE A 205 52.74 27.78 2.09
C PHE A 205 51.26 28.00 1.77
N THR A 206 50.90 29.05 1.04
CA THR A 206 49.52 29.23 0.54
C THR A 206 49.17 28.21 -0.54
N THR A 207 50.14 27.74 -1.32
CA THR A 207 49.93 26.64 -2.29
C THR A 207 49.66 25.33 -1.57
N VAL A 208 50.35 25.06 -0.46
CA VAL A 208 50.09 23.90 0.40
C VAL A 208 48.68 23.96 0.98
N MET A 209 48.27 25.14 1.47
CA MET A 209 46.90 25.40 1.92
C MET A 209 45.88 25.05 0.85
N VAL A 210 46.08 25.59 -0.35
CA VAL A 210 45.20 25.42 -1.50
C VAL A 210 45.14 23.96 -1.92
N ALA A 211 46.25 23.23 -1.91
CA ALA A 211 46.29 21.80 -2.22
C ALA A 211 45.51 20.96 -1.19
N ILE A 212 45.69 21.22 0.10
CA ILE A 212 44.96 20.52 1.17
C ILE A 212 43.46 20.82 1.08
N ILE A 213 43.09 22.08 0.88
CA ILE A 213 41.68 22.46 0.77
C ILE A 213 41.07 21.91 -0.53
N ALA A 214 41.81 21.89 -1.63
CA ALA A 214 41.36 21.27 -2.86
C ALA A 214 41.13 19.76 -2.73
N TYR A 215 42.02 19.05 -2.03
CA TYR A 215 41.82 17.65 -1.70
C TYR A 215 40.59 17.45 -0.80
N ALA A 216 40.43 18.30 0.22
CA ALA A 216 39.26 18.30 1.09
C ALA A 216 37.97 18.57 0.32
N ILE A 217 38.03 19.46 -0.68
CA ILE A 217 36.93 19.69 -1.62
C ILE A 217 36.61 18.44 -2.38
N ALA A 218 37.58 17.92 -3.10
CA ALA A 218 37.41 16.84 -4.04
C ALA A 218 36.95 15.53 -3.35
N LYS A 219 37.47 15.22 -2.15
CA LYS A 219 37.12 14.02 -1.39
C LYS A 219 35.93 14.21 -0.45
N HIS A 220 35.88 15.30 0.31
CA HIS A 220 34.92 15.50 1.41
C HIS A 220 33.80 16.49 1.09
N HIS A 221 33.44 16.63 -0.18
CA HIS A 221 32.22 17.32 -0.61
C HIS A 221 32.14 18.82 -0.25
N PHE A 222 33.28 19.47 0.00
CA PHE A 222 33.35 20.89 0.34
C PHE A 222 32.81 21.76 -0.81
N LEU A 223 31.95 22.74 -0.49
CA LEU A 223 31.47 23.81 -1.39
C LEU A 223 30.76 23.36 -2.68
N ASP A 224 30.45 22.07 -2.81
CA ASP A 224 29.61 21.50 -3.85
C ASP A 224 30.13 21.78 -5.30
N ILE A 225 31.46 21.76 -5.46
CA ILE A 225 32.21 22.11 -6.69
C ILE A 225 33.22 21.01 -7.10
N ARG A 226 33.07 19.79 -6.60
CA ARG A 226 34.02 18.67 -6.77
C ARG A 226 34.37 18.32 -8.20
N LEU A 227 33.35 18.13 -9.04
CA LEU A 227 33.50 17.74 -10.44
C LEU A 227 34.23 18.83 -11.26
N VAL A 228 34.29 20.04 -10.71
CA VAL A 228 34.94 21.22 -11.31
C VAL A 228 36.39 21.28 -10.90
N ILE A 229 36.68 21.02 -9.62
CA ILE A 229 38.03 21.04 -9.07
C ILE A 229 38.84 19.86 -9.54
N ALA A 230 38.28 18.65 -9.58
CA ALA A 230 38.93 17.49 -10.19
C ALA A 230 39.38 17.79 -11.63
N ARG A 231 38.48 18.39 -12.43
CA ARG A 231 38.79 18.87 -13.78
C ARG A 231 39.85 19.98 -13.78
N PHE A 232 39.72 20.98 -12.92
CA PHE A 232 40.72 22.06 -12.80
C PHE A 232 42.11 21.53 -12.44
N PHE A 233 42.24 20.60 -11.49
CA PHE A 233 43.51 19.99 -11.14
C PHE A 233 44.11 19.18 -12.28
N SER A 234 43.29 18.40 -13.00
CA SER A 234 43.74 17.70 -14.19
C SER A 234 44.25 18.66 -15.27
N TYR A 235 43.56 19.78 -15.50
CA TYR A 235 43.96 20.80 -16.48
C TYR A 235 45.14 21.66 -16.03
N ALA A 236 45.22 22.02 -14.74
CA ALA A 236 46.30 22.80 -14.16
C ALA A 236 47.62 21.99 -14.14
N LEU A 237 47.55 20.70 -13.79
CA LEU A 237 48.71 19.81 -13.87
C LEU A 237 49.18 19.63 -15.31
N LEU A 238 48.25 19.47 -16.26
CA LEU A 238 48.58 19.47 -17.69
C LEU A 238 49.24 20.78 -18.11
N LEU A 239 48.71 21.93 -17.70
CA LEU A 239 49.25 23.24 -18.04
C LEU A 239 50.66 23.44 -17.49
N VAL A 240 50.95 22.99 -16.27
CA VAL A 240 52.31 23.03 -15.69
C VAL A 240 53.29 22.14 -16.46
N ILE A 241 52.86 20.93 -16.84
CA ILE A 241 53.66 20.03 -17.68
C ILE A 241 53.93 20.68 -19.05
N PHE A 242 52.93 21.28 -19.68
CA PHE A 242 53.12 21.98 -20.95
C PHE A 242 54.00 23.22 -20.83
N ALA A 243 53.77 24.06 -19.82
CA ALA A 243 54.56 25.26 -19.59
C ALA A 243 56.03 24.92 -19.32
N SER A 244 56.31 23.86 -18.57
CA SER A 244 57.69 23.38 -18.34
C SER A 244 58.33 22.82 -19.62
N LEU A 245 57.60 22.03 -20.41
CA LEU A 245 58.10 21.48 -21.67
C LEU A 245 58.33 22.57 -22.73
N TYR A 246 57.41 23.53 -22.86
CA TYR A 246 57.57 24.68 -23.75
C TYR A 246 58.70 25.61 -23.28
N SER A 247 58.81 25.88 -21.97
CA SER A 247 59.90 26.69 -21.43
C SER A 247 61.25 26.01 -21.66
N ALA A 248 61.33 24.68 -21.53
CA ALA A 248 62.53 23.91 -21.86
C ALA A 248 62.85 23.97 -23.36
N ALA A 249 61.85 23.84 -24.23
CA ALA A 249 62.02 23.94 -25.67
C ALA A 249 62.44 25.35 -26.12
N ILE A 250 61.84 26.41 -25.56
CA ILE A 250 62.20 27.81 -25.81
C ILE A 250 63.58 28.12 -25.25
N PHE A 251 63.93 27.63 -24.06
CA PHE A 251 65.27 27.77 -23.49
C PHE A 251 66.31 27.11 -24.41
N LEU A 252 66.03 25.89 -24.88
CA LEU A 252 66.89 25.22 -25.86
C LEU A 252 66.97 26.04 -27.15
N ALA A 253 65.85 26.50 -27.72
CA ALA A 253 65.78 27.29 -28.96
C ALA A 253 66.47 28.66 -28.85
N SER A 254 66.33 29.33 -27.71
CA SER A 254 67.01 30.61 -27.41
C SER A 254 68.52 30.41 -27.36
N TYR A 255 68.98 29.31 -26.74
CA TYR A 255 70.39 28.92 -26.77
C TYR A 255 70.91 28.68 -28.21
N ILE A 256 70.04 28.28 -29.16
CA ILE A 256 70.37 28.12 -30.60
C ILE A 256 70.48 29.45 -31.33
N ILE A 257 69.47 30.32 -31.15
CA ILE A 257 69.26 31.52 -31.97
C ILE A 257 70.19 32.67 -31.56
N PHE A 258 70.52 32.79 -30.28
CA PHE A 258 71.50 33.76 -29.76
C PHE A 258 72.96 33.27 -29.89
N ASP A 259 73.19 32.41 -30.90
CA ASP A 259 74.47 32.01 -31.49
C ASP A 259 75.22 30.83 -30.84
N PHE A 260 74.55 29.68 -30.78
CA PHE A 260 75.22 28.38 -30.93
C PHE A 260 74.64 27.63 -32.14
N SER A 261 75.48 27.37 -33.15
CA SER A 261 75.10 26.68 -34.39
C SER A 261 74.57 25.27 -34.09
N ILE A 262 73.26 25.07 -34.17
CA ILE A 262 72.67 23.77 -33.83
C ILE A 262 72.63 22.83 -35.05
N PRO A 263 73.21 21.62 -34.94
CA PRO A 263 73.18 20.64 -36.01
C PRO A 263 71.74 20.24 -36.39
N PRO A 264 71.46 19.95 -37.68
CA PRO A 264 70.14 19.52 -38.16
C PRO A 264 69.52 18.35 -37.38
N LYS A 265 70.36 17.45 -36.82
CA LYS A 265 69.91 16.30 -36.00
C LYS A 265 69.20 16.72 -34.72
N THR A 266 69.61 17.83 -34.10
CA THR A 266 68.99 18.34 -32.87
C THR A 266 67.64 18.99 -33.16
N LEU A 267 67.48 19.61 -34.33
CA LEU A 267 66.21 20.18 -34.77
C LEU A 267 65.17 19.08 -35.05
N VAL A 268 65.59 17.99 -35.69
CA VAL A 268 64.76 16.79 -35.87
C VAL A 268 64.41 16.16 -34.52
N PHE A 269 65.35 16.09 -33.57
CA PHE A 269 65.07 15.60 -32.22
C PHE A 269 64.02 16.46 -31.49
N LEU A 270 64.10 17.79 -31.58
CA LEU A 270 63.13 18.70 -30.94
C LEU A 270 61.72 18.60 -31.54
N ILE A 271 61.62 18.46 -32.86
CA ILE A 271 60.34 18.21 -33.53
C ILE A 271 59.78 16.86 -33.09
N THR A 272 60.63 15.83 -33.04
CA THR A 272 60.24 14.47 -32.60
C THR A 272 59.79 14.47 -31.15
N LEU A 273 60.47 15.21 -30.27
CA LEU A 273 60.10 15.38 -28.87
C LEU A 273 58.75 16.10 -28.73
N THR A 274 58.54 17.17 -29.50
CA THR A 274 57.27 17.94 -29.48
C THR A 274 56.10 17.09 -29.96
N VAL A 275 56.30 16.30 -31.01
CA VAL A 275 55.33 15.34 -31.53
C VAL A 275 55.08 14.22 -30.50
N GLY A 276 56.14 13.68 -29.89
CA GLY A 276 56.05 12.66 -28.83
C GLY A 276 55.27 13.13 -27.61
N ILE A 277 55.47 14.38 -27.18
CA ILE A 277 54.70 15.02 -26.11
C ILE A 277 53.23 15.18 -26.53
N SER A 278 52.98 15.60 -27.77
CA SER A 278 51.62 15.78 -28.31
C SER A 278 50.84 14.45 -28.38
N PHE A 279 51.49 13.34 -28.75
CA PHE A 279 50.87 12.01 -28.73
C PHE A 279 50.71 11.45 -27.32
N SER A 280 51.62 11.77 -26.41
CA SER A 280 51.55 11.38 -25.00
C SER A 280 50.43 12.11 -24.24
N PHE A 281 49.87 13.17 -24.82
CA PHE A 281 48.78 13.96 -24.23
C PHE A 281 47.54 13.13 -23.91
N GLN A 282 47.00 12.38 -24.88
CA GLN A 282 45.80 11.57 -24.69
C GLN A 282 45.98 10.49 -23.60
N PRO A 283 47.08 9.71 -23.60
CA PRO A 283 47.38 8.75 -22.54
C PRO A 283 47.55 9.39 -21.16
N ILE A 284 48.36 10.46 -21.05
CA ILE A 284 48.60 11.13 -19.76
C ILE A 284 47.33 11.77 -19.24
N LYS A 285 46.54 12.41 -20.11
CA LYS A 285 45.24 12.97 -19.76
C LYS A 285 44.30 11.88 -19.22
N LYS A 286 44.16 10.76 -19.92
CA LYS A 286 43.33 9.63 -19.46
C LYS A 286 43.84 9.04 -18.14
N PHE A 287 45.15 8.87 -18.00
CA PHE A 287 45.76 8.41 -16.75
C PHE A 287 45.47 9.38 -15.60
N LEU A 288 45.59 10.68 -15.82
CA LEU A 288 45.27 11.69 -14.82
C LEU A 288 43.77 11.74 -14.50
N GLU A 289 42.89 11.61 -15.51
CA GLU A 289 41.44 11.50 -15.31
C GLU A 289 41.12 10.25 -14.49
N SER A 290 41.69 9.08 -14.82
CA SER A 290 41.48 7.85 -14.07
C SER A 290 42.08 7.89 -12.66
N ALA A 291 43.29 8.44 -12.47
CA ALA A 291 43.90 8.57 -11.14
C ALA A 291 43.15 9.57 -10.26
N THR A 292 42.67 10.67 -10.85
CA THR A 292 41.77 11.64 -10.23
C THR A 292 40.47 10.92 -9.84
N ASP A 293 39.87 10.18 -10.76
CA ASP A 293 38.60 9.51 -10.51
C ASP A 293 38.71 8.41 -9.44
N GLU A 294 39.80 7.65 -9.44
CA GLU A 294 40.08 6.61 -8.44
C GLU A 294 40.31 7.17 -7.03
N VAL A 295 40.83 8.40 -6.92
CA VAL A 295 41.00 9.09 -5.64
C VAL A 295 39.71 9.77 -5.17
N PHE A 296 38.84 10.19 -6.10
CA PHE A 296 37.66 11.02 -5.80
C PHE A 296 36.29 10.29 -5.85
N TYR A 297 36.19 9.10 -6.46
CA TYR A 297 34.91 8.39 -6.69
C TYR A 297 34.90 6.94 -6.17
N LYS A 298 35.84 6.55 -5.30
CA LYS A 298 36.18 5.15 -4.97
C LYS A 298 35.15 4.29 -4.19
N GLU A 299 33.90 4.70 -4.01
CA GLU A 299 32.93 3.89 -3.21
C GLU A 299 31.59 3.63 -3.90
N GLY A 300 31.57 3.47 -5.22
CA GLY A 300 30.37 3.07 -5.96
C GLY A 300 30.18 1.55 -6.02
N TYR A 301 28.98 1.08 -5.72
CA TYR A 301 28.47 -0.21 -6.22
C TYR A 301 27.93 -0.02 -7.65
N ASP A 302 27.83 -1.10 -8.42
CA ASP A 302 27.20 -1.04 -9.74
C ASP A 302 25.67 -0.86 -9.57
N SER A 303 25.15 0.30 -9.97
CA SER A 303 23.73 0.63 -9.86
C SER A 303 22.82 -0.31 -10.65
N GLU A 304 23.26 -0.81 -11.81
CA GLU A 304 22.45 -1.69 -12.63
C GLU A 304 22.32 -3.07 -11.97
N VAL A 305 23.44 -3.60 -11.48
CA VAL A 305 23.46 -4.86 -10.72
C VAL A 305 22.63 -4.74 -9.45
N PHE A 306 22.78 -3.63 -8.71
CA PHE A 306 22.01 -3.36 -7.50
C PHE A 306 20.49 -3.33 -7.77
N LEU A 307 20.05 -2.58 -8.80
CA LEU A 307 18.63 -2.48 -9.14
C LEU A 307 18.07 -3.82 -9.63
N LYS A 308 18.87 -4.63 -10.33
CA LYS A 308 18.48 -5.98 -10.73
C LYS A 308 18.29 -6.90 -9.52
N GLU A 309 19.24 -6.91 -8.58
CA GLU A 309 19.16 -7.75 -7.38
C GLU A 309 18.00 -7.32 -6.46
N ILE A 310 17.75 -6.02 -6.32
CA ILE A 310 16.62 -5.56 -5.53
C ILE A 310 15.28 -5.94 -6.17
N GLY A 311 15.18 -5.90 -7.50
CA GLY A 311 14.03 -6.41 -8.24
C GLY A 311 13.81 -7.92 -8.03
N ASN A 312 14.88 -8.71 -7.96
CA ASN A 312 14.80 -10.13 -7.65
C ASN A 312 14.31 -10.38 -6.21
N ILE A 313 14.82 -9.65 -5.22
CA ILE A 313 14.33 -9.73 -3.83
C ILE A 313 12.85 -9.39 -3.75
N MET A 314 12.43 -8.32 -4.44
CA MET A 314 11.04 -7.87 -4.47
C MET A 314 10.10 -8.87 -5.14
N SER A 315 10.56 -9.65 -6.12
CA SER A 315 9.74 -10.63 -6.82
C SER A 315 9.75 -12.03 -6.21
N ALA A 316 10.78 -12.36 -5.41
CA ALA A 316 10.98 -13.70 -4.86
C ALA A 316 10.16 -14.00 -3.60
N THR A 317 9.71 -12.98 -2.85
CA THR A 317 8.97 -13.21 -1.60
C THR A 317 7.66 -12.43 -1.55
N LEU A 318 6.61 -13.11 -1.08
CA LEU A 318 5.26 -12.55 -0.87
C LEU A 318 5.00 -12.23 0.61
N SER A 319 5.88 -12.70 1.50
CA SER A 319 5.81 -12.45 2.95
C SER A 319 6.30 -11.04 3.24
N LEU A 320 5.46 -10.24 3.91
CA LEU A 320 5.79 -8.86 4.25
C LEU A 320 7.00 -8.77 5.19
N ASP A 321 7.11 -9.70 6.15
CA ASP A 321 8.20 -9.74 7.12
C ASP A 321 9.52 -10.07 6.42
N ASP A 322 9.55 -11.13 5.62
CA ASP A 322 10.76 -11.57 4.89
C ASP A 322 11.18 -10.54 3.83
N LEU A 323 10.21 -9.95 3.12
CA LEU A 323 10.46 -8.88 2.15
C LEU A 323 11.15 -7.71 2.82
N SER A 324 10.58 -7.22 3.92
CA SER A 324 11.08 -6.05 4.63
C SER A 324 12.48 -6.29 5.18
N GLN A 325 12.73 -7.48 5.71
CA GLN A 325 14.03 -7.83 6.27
C GLN A 325 15.11 -7.99 5.20
N ASN A 326 14.85 -8.77 4.15
CA ASN A 326 15.80 -8.97 3.04
C ASN A 326 16.09 -7.66 2.29
N PHE A 327 15.08 -6.81 2.09
CA PHE A 327 15.24 -5.49 1.48
C PHE A 327 16.14 -4.58 2.31
N LEU A 328 15.90 -4.48 3.63
CA LEU A 328 16.70 -3.65 4.52
C LEU A 328 18.14 -4.16 4.64
N GLU A 329 18.34 -5.47 4.78
CA GLU A 329 19.67 -6.08 4.83
C GLU A 329 20.46 -5.80 3.54
N PHE A 330 19.82 -5.96 2.37
CA PHE A 330 20.43 -5.69 1.08
C PHE A 330 20.87 -4.23 0.94
N ILE A 331 20.02 -3.28 1.33
CA ILE A 331 20.35 -1.85 1.32
C ILE A 331 21.52 -1.56 2.25
N VAL A 332 21.45 -2.02 3.50
CA VAL A 332 22.48 -1.77 4.52
C VAL A 332 23.85 -2.27 4.06
N LYS A 333 23.89 -3.48 3.48
CA LYS A 333 25.13 -4.10 2.99
C LYS A 333 25.72 -3.38 1.79
N ASN A 334 24.91 -3.05 0.78
CA ASN A 334 25.40 -2.50 -0.49
C ASN A 334 25.66 -0.99 -0.42
N PHE A 335 24.81 -0.23 0.28
CA PHE A 335 25.04 1.20 0.52
C PHE A 335 26.11 1.42 1.60
N LYS A 336 26.52 0.35 2.30
CA LYS A 336 27.45 0.37 3.43
C LYS A 336 27.04 1.43 4.46
N ILE A 337 25.77 1.39 4.86
CA ILE A 337 25.21 2.27 5.90
C ILE A 337 25.11 1.54 7.23
N SER A 338 25.08 2.29 8.33
CA SER A 338 25.03 1.78 9.70
C SER A 338 23.74 1.03 10.02
N GLN A 339 22.62 1.50 9.47
CA GLN A 339 21.28 0.93 9.69
C GLN A 339 20.28 1.47 8.66
N ALA A 340 19.17 0.76 8.49
CA ALA A 340 18.01 1.23 7.75
C ALA A 340 16.73 0.80 8.48
N ASN A 341 15.69 1.63 8.41
CA ASN A 341 14.38 1.32 8.98
C ASN A 341 13.27 1.55 7.96
N LEU A 342 12.31 0.63 7.90
CA LEU A 342 11.12 0.72 7.07
C LEU A 342 9.90 0.86 7.98
N ILE A 343 9.19 1.97 7.87
CA ILE A 343 7.96 2.25 8.60
C ILE A 343 6.79 2.08 7.63
N LEU A 344 5.90 1.14 7.87
CA LEU A 344 4.70 0.91 7.08
C LEU A 344 3.47 1.46 7.79
N PHE A 345 2.60 2.13 7.05
CA PHE A 345 1.42 2.81 7.57
C PHE A 345 0.18 1.92 7.48
N GLU A 346 -0.39 1.59 8.64
CA GLU A 346 -1.65 0.85 8.77
C GLU A 346 -2.78 1.83 9.18
N GLY A 347 -3.37 2.47 8.17
CA GLY A 347 -4.41 3.48 8.40
C GLY A 347 -3.88 4.80 8.97
N LYS A 348 -4.68 5.46 9.84
CA LYS A 348 -4.36 6.80 10.38
C LYS A 348 -3.53 6.78 11.68
N ARG A 349 -3.56 5.68 12.45
CA ARG A 349 -2.95 5.60 13.78
C ARG A 349 -1.99 4.43 13.98
N HIS A 350 -2.11 3.35 13.21
CA HIS A 350 -1.25 2.19 13.35
C HIS A 350 -0.10 2.22 12.33
N PHE A 351 1.04 1.66 12.73
CA PHE A 351 2.21 1.52 11.89
C PHE A 351 3.03 0.31 12.35
N LYS A 352 3.72 -0.32 11.39
CA LYS A 352 4.66 -1.41 11.64
C LYS A 352 6.06 -0.92 11.29
N VAL A 353 7.05 -1.25 12.13
CA VAL A 353 8.45 -0.81 11.93
C VAL A 353 9.31 -2.05 11.73
N TYR A 354 10.10 -2.05 10.67
CA TYR A 354 11.17 -2.99 10.43
C TYR A 354 12.50 -2.24 10.49
N GLY A 355 13.56 -2.89 10.93
CA GLY A 355 14.88 -2.27 10.98
C GLY A 355 16.00 -3.30 10.96
N PHE A 356 17.10 -2.92 10.32
CA PHE A 356 18.30 -3.74 10.21
C PHE A 356 19.55 -2.84 10.31
N PRO A 357 20.61 -3.25 11.05
CA PRO A 357 20.65 -4.38 11.98
C PRO A 357 19.83 -4.11 13.26
N LYS A 358 19.47 -2.85 13.54
CA LYS A 358 18.73 -2.45 14.73
C LYS A 358 17.40 -1.82 14.34
N ARG A 359 16.33 -2.24 15.02
CA ARG A 359 15.00 -1.65 14.92
C ARG A 359 14.88 -0.40 15.78
N ALA A 360 14.67 0.75 15.15
CA ALA A 360 14.41 2.01 15.84
C ALA A 360 12.98 2.02 16.43
N HIS A 361 12.83 2.68 17.57
CA HIS A 361 11.55 2.86 18.26
C HIS A 361 11.08 4.30 18.07
N PHE A 362 9.93 4.47 17.41
CA PHE A 362 9.33 5.78 17.16
C PHE A 362 8.03 5.94 17.95
N THR A 363 7.77 7.13 18.48
CA THR A 363 6.48 7.46 19.10
C THR A 363 5.43 7.81 18.04
N GLU A 364 4.14 7.69 18.39
CA GLU A 364 3.04 8.06 17.48
C GLU A 364 3.12 9.51 17.01
N GLU A 365 3.55 10.41 17.91
CA GLU A 365 3.68 11.84 17.61
C GLU A 365 4.79 12.11 16.61
N GLN A 366 5.94 11.43 16.77
CA GLN A 366 7.04 11.49 15.82
C GLN A 366 6.57 11.06 14.43
N ILE A 367 5.90 9.91 14.30
CA ILE A 367 5.43 9.41 12.99
C ILE A 367 4.36 10.31 12.37
N ARG A 368 3.48 10.92 13.17
CA ARG A 368 2.51 11.90 12.67
C ARG A 368 3.21 13.14 12.12
N GLY A 369 4.30 13.57 12.77
CA GLY A 369 5.22 14.59 12.25
C GLY A 369 5.82 14.17 10.92
N LEU A 370 6.38 12.97 10.82
CA LEU A 370 7.00 12.43 9.60
C LEU A 370 6.06 12.44 8.39
N ARG A 371 4.75 12.18 8.57
CA ARG A 371 3.77 12.15 7.46
C ARG A 371 3.51 13.50 6.78
N ARG A 372 3.89 14.63 7.39
CA ARG A 372 3.52 15.99 6.92
C ARG A 372 4.51 16.59 5.92
N PHE A 373 5.63 15.92 5.64
CA PHE A 373 6.70 16.45 4.79
C PHE A 373 6.47 16.13 3.31
N ASP A 374 7.07 16.97 2.45
CA ASP A 374 6.97 16.95 0.98
C ASP A 374 7.53 15.66 0.35
N ASP A 375 7.22 15.48 -0.93
CA ASP A 375 7.57 14.29 -1.72
C ASP A 375 9.02 14.34 -2.21
N GLY A 376 9.75 13.23 -2.07
CA GLY A 376 11.14 13.09 -2.51
C GLY A 376 12.06 12.39 -1.50
N VAL A 377 13.32 12.21 -1.87
CA VAL A 377 14.37 11.81 -0.92
C VAL A 377 14.81 13.05 -0.17
N ILE A 378 14.53 13.10 1.13
CA ILE A 378 14.90 14.24 1.97
C ILE A 378 16.17 13.90 2.73
N ILE A 379 17.18 14.75 2.60
CA ILE A 379 18.48 14.60 3.27
C ILE A 379 18.46 15.42 4.57
N PHE A 380 18.94 14.83 5.66
CA PHE A 380 18.97 15.45 6.98
C PHE A 380 19.57 16.87 6.97
N GLU A 381 20.62 17.09 6.19
CA GLU A 381 21.32 18.38 6.08
C GLU A 381 20.43 19.53 5.57
N GLU A 382 19.39 19.22 4.78
CA GLU A 382 18.42 20.20 4.28
C GLU A 382 17.39 20.61 5.35
N LEU A 383 17.24 19.79 6.41
CA LEU A 383 16.18 19.87 7.41
C LEU A 383 16.65 20.42 8.76
N ASN A 384 17.84 21.02 8.85
CA ASN A 384 18.54 21.47 10.08
C ASN A 384 17.72 22.35 11.06
N LYS A 385 16.46 22.73 10.74
CA LYS A 385 15.54 23.49 11.61
C LYS A 385 14.11 22.94 11.67
N ALA A 386 13.82 21.80 11.05
CA ALA A 386 12.48 21.22 10.99
C ALA A 386 12.31 20.10 12.05
N PRO A 387 11.08 19.83 12.55
CA PRO A 387 10.81 18.72 13.48
C PRO A 387 11.31 17.36 12.97
N LEU A 388 11.31 17.15 11.64
CA LEU A 388 11.85 15.96 10.99
C LEU A 388 13.35 15.78 11.21
N GLY A 389 14.11 16.87 11.18
CA GLY A 389 15.55 16.85 11.43
C GLY A 389 15.85 16.32 12.85
N GLU A 390 15.16 16.82 13.87
CA GLU A 390 15.37 16.35 15.25
C GLU A 390 15.08 14.85 15.41
N ILE A 391 14.01 14.35 14.79
CA ILE A 391 13.66 12.92 14.82
C ILE A 391 14.75 12.08 14.14
N LEU A 392 15.20 12.48 12.95
CA LEU A 392 16.27 11.79 12.23
C LEU A 392 17.57 11.79 13.04
N ARG A 393 17.91 12.91 13.67
CA ARG A 393 19.10 13.06 14.53
C ARG A 393 19.05 12.14 15.74
N GLN A 394 17.90 12.04 16.42
CA GLN A 394 17.72 11.17 17.59
C GLN A 394 17.96 9.70 17.25
N HIS A 395 17.60 9.29 16.04
CA HIS A 395 17.71 7.90 15.59
C HIS A 395 18.94 7.61 14.71
N GLN A 396 19.87 8.56 14.56
CA GLN A 396 21.08 8.42 13.72
C GLN A 396 20.74 8.09 12.26
N MET A 397 19.76 8.80 11.71
CA MET A 397 19.32 8.71 10.31
C MET A 397 19.80 9.93 9.52
N THR A 398 20.25 9.74 8.29
CA THR A 398 20.77 10.78 7.41
C THR A 398 19.88 11.09 6.21
N ALA A 399 19.00 10.16 5.83
CA ALA A 399 18.02 10.40 4.76
C ALA A 399 16.71 9.67 5.01
N CYS A 400 15.64 10.20 4.43
CA CYS A 400 14.34 9.55 4.38
C CYS A 400 13.72 9.62 3.00
N SER A 401 12.98 8.59 2.61
CA SER A 401 12.19 8.56 1.37
C SER A 401 10.83 7.95 1.62
N PHE A 402 9.78 8.52 1.03
CA PHE A 402 8.43 7.97 1.16
C PHE A 402 8.21 6.79 0.22
N LEU A 403 7.60 5.73 0.75
CA LEU A 403 7.02 4.68 -0.07
C LEU A 403 5.64 5.15 -0.51
N GLU A 404 5.52 5.49 -1.79
CA GLU A 404 4.28 5.93 -2.41
C GLU A 404 3.85 4.98 -3.51
N ALA A 405 2.61 4.50 -3.41
CA ALA A 405 1.98 3.69 -4.43
C ALA A 405 0.61 4.28 -4.77
N LYS A 406 0.34 4.51 -6.07
CA LYS A 406 -0.93 5.05 -6.59
C LYS A 406 -1.37 6.37 -5.92
N GLY A 407 -0.44 7.30 -5.69
CA GLY A 407 -0.77 8.60 -5.09
C GLY A 407 -0.96 8.58 -3.56
N LYS A 408 -0.62 7.47 -2.90
CA LYS A 408 -0.81 7.28 -1.46
C LYS A 408 0.50 6.89 -0.78
N LYS A 409 0.89 7.67 0.24
CA LYS A 409 2.00 7.36 1.15
C LYS A 409 1.63 6.13 1.98
N ILE A 410 2.26 5.00 1.71
CA ILE A 410 2.05 3.73 2.42
C ILE A 410 3.16 3.46 3.45
N GLY A 411 4.28 4.18 3.39
CA GLY A 411 5.36 4.02 4.35
C GLY A 411 6.50 5.03 4.18
N LEU A 412 7.56 4.83 4.94
CA LEU A 412 8.77 5.64 4.96
C LEU A 412 10.00 4.72 5.08
N LEU A 413 10.97 4.91 4.21
CA LEU A 413 12.30 4.32 4.29
C LEU A 413 13.26 5.34 4.92
N LEU A 414 13.94 4.94 5.99
CA LEU A 414 14.92 5.71 6.71
C LEU A 414 16.30 5.07 6.54
N LEU A 415 17.29 5.87 6.17
CA LEU A 415 18.66 5.43 5.93
C LEU A 415 19.60 6.08 6.95
N GLY A 416 20.47 5.28 7.56
CA GLY A 416 21.49 5.70 8.51
C GLY A 416 22.77 6.22 7.84
N GLU A 417 23.71 6.67 8.68
CA GLU A 417 25.03 7.17 8.25
C GLU A 417 25.83 6.11 7.47
N LYS A 418 26.58 6.48 6.43
CA LYS A 418 27.55 5.56 5.80
C LYS A 418 28.63 5.17 6.79
N LEU A 419 29.08 3.92 6.71
CA LEU A 419 30.19 3.38 7.50
C LEU A 419 31.52 4.08 7.21
N SER A 420 31.69 4.64 6.00
CA SER A 420 32.84 5.49 5.67
C SER A 420 32.78 6.89 6.30
N GLY A 421 31.62 7.31 6.81
CA GLY A 421 31.37 8.66 7.31
C GLY A 421 31.00 9.67 6.22
N ASP A 422 30.91 9.23 4.96
CA ASP A 422 30.51 10.05 3.81
C ASP A 422 28.98 10.25 3.74
N VAL A 423 28.54 11.29 3.04
CA VAL A 423 27.10 11.50 2.75
C VAL A 423 26.65 10.51 1.68
N LEU A 424 25.35 10.24 1.61
CA LEU A 424 24.76 9.54 0.47
C LEU A 424 25.11 10.28 -0.84
N SER A 425 25.67 9.55 -1.79
CA SER A 425 26.10 10.08 -3.07
C SER A 425 24.89 10.47 -3.94
N SER A 426 25.09 11.32 -4.95
CA SER A 426 24.03 11.61 -5.92
C SER A 426 23.56 10.36 -6.68
N GLN A 427 24.41 9.33 -6.77
CA GLN A 427 24.04 8.03 -7.33
C GLN A 427 23.17 7.25 -6.34
N ASP A 428 23.48 7.24 -5.05
CA ASP A 428 22.69 6.57 -4.01
C ASP A 428 21.28 7.17 -3.95
N ILE A 429 21.18 8.52 -3.97
CA ILE A 429 19.90 9.24 -3.96
C ILE A 429 19.06 8.84 -5.17
N LYS A 430 19.63 8.82 -6.38
CA LYS A 430 18.93 8.37 -7.60
C LYS A 430 18.47 6.92 -7.49
N VAL A 431 19.29 6.04 -6.94
CA VAL A 431 18.92 4.63 -6.74
C VAL A 431 17.75 4.52 -5.77
N VAL A 432 17.75 5.29 -4.67
CA VAL A 432 16.63 5.36 -3.73
C VAL A 432 15.38 5.89 -4.42
N GLU A 433 15.47 6.96 -5.21
CA GLU A 433 14.34 7.51 -5.98
C GLU A 433 13.74 6.49 -6.96
N ILE A 434 14.56 5.66 -7.59
CA ILE A 434 14.11 4.62 -8.53
C ILE A 434 13.50 3.42 -7.79
N MET A 435 14.14 2.96 -6.72
CA MET A 435 13.74 1.72 -6.05
C MET A 435 12.55 1.92 -5.10
N THR A 436 12.36 3.11 -4.51
CA THR A 436 11.34 3.33 -3.47
C THR A 436 9.91 3.19 -4.02
N PRO A 437 9.57 3.68 -5.22
CA PRO A 437 8.27 3.39 -5.85
C PRO A 437 8.06 1.89 -6.11
N GLN A 438 9.10 1.16 -6.54
CA GLN A 438 9.03 -0.29 -6.75
C GLN A 438 8.83 -1.03 -5.42
N ALA A 439 9.55 -0.63 -4.37
CA ALA A 439 9.39 -1.15 -3.03
C ALA A 439 7.97 -0.91 -2.51
N ALA A 440 7.40 0.27 -2.78
CA ALA A 440 6.04 0.62 -2.36
C ALA A 440 4.99 -0.31 -2.99
N VAL A 441 5.08 -0.56 -4.30
CA VAL A 441 4.16 -1.48 -4.98
C VAL A 441 4.30 -2.90 -4.43
N THR A 442 5.53 -3.38 -4.23
CA THR A 442 5.78 -4.74 -3.73
C THR A 442 5.26 -4.91 -2.31
N VAL A 443 5.53 -3.95 -1.42
CA VAL A 443 5.01 -3.94 -0.04
C VAL A 443 3.48 -3.94 -0.03
N GLN A 444 2.84 -3.13 -0.88
CA GLN A 444 1.38 -3.09 -1.00
C GLN A 444 0.82 -4.44 -1.46
N ASN A 445 1.48 -5.10 -2.42
CA ASN A 445 1.07 -6.41 -2.90
C ASN A 445 1.21 -7.48 -1.82
N ALA A 446 2.31 -7.47 -1.05
CA ALA A 446 2.52 -8.38 0.08
C ALA A 446 1.45 -8.17 1.17
N GLN A 447 1.13 -6.92 1.52
CA GLN A 447 0.06 -6.59 2.47
C GLN A 447 -1.31 -7.10 1.99
N ALA A 448 -1.66 -6.86 0.72
CA ALA A 448 -2.91 -7.32 0.15
C ALA A 448 -3.00 -8.85 0.12
N PHE A 449 -1.89 -9.52 -0.16
CA PHE A 449 -1.82 -10.98 -0.16
C PHE A 449 -2.07 -11.56 1.25
N ASP A 450 -1.44 -10.99 2.28
CA ASP A 450 -1.64 -11.41 3.67
C ASP A 450 -3.09 -11.19 4.14
N GLU A 451 -3.69 -10.05 3.79
CA GLU A 451 -5.11 -9.76 4.07
C GLU A 451 -6.05 -10.78 3.42
N ILE A 452 -5.79 -11.14 2.15
CA ILE A 452 -6.56 -12.17 1.44
C ILE A 452 -6.42 -13.53 2.11
N GLN A 453 -5.22 -13.91 2.56
CA GLN A 453 -5.01 -15.18 3.27
C GLN A 453 -5.80 -15.22 4.59
N GLN A 454 -5.72 -14.17 5.41
CA GLN A 454 -6.47 -14.07 6.66
C GLN A 454 -7.98 -14.09 6.43
N PHE A 455 -8.43 -13.38 5.38
CA PHE A 455 -9.83 -13.40 4.97
C PHE A 455 -10.29 -14.80 4.57
N ASN A 456 -9.50 -15.53 3.77
CA ASN A 456 -9.81 -16.90 3.34
C ASN A 456 -9.87 -17.87 4.53
N ILE A 457 -8.95 -17.79 5.48
CA ILE A 457 -8.98 -18.61 6.72
C ILE A 457 -10.28 -18.35 7.48
N THR A 458 -10.60 -17.08 7.72
CA THR A 458 -11.81 -16.68 8.45
C THR A 458 -13.09 -17.09 7.73
N LEU A 459 -13.12 -16.94 6.40
CA LEU A 459 -14.27 -17.31 5.57
C LEU A 459 -14.50 -18.83 5.60
N ASN A 460 -13.44 -19.63 5.44
CA ASN A 460 -13.54 -21.09 5.51
C ASN A 460 -14.04 -21.58 6.88
N GLN A 461 -13.60 -20.95 7.97
CA GLN A 461 -14.12 -21.24 9.31
C GLN A 461 -15.62 -20.92 9.42
N LYS A 462 -16.06 -19.75 8.93
CA LYS A 462 -17.47 -19.35 8.93
C LYS A 462 -18.33 -20.29 8.08
N ILE A 463 -17.86 -20.67 6.90
CA ILE A 463 -18.55 -21.62 6.02
C ILE A 463 -18.69 -22.98 6.71
N SER A 464 -17.60 -23.52 7.26
CA SER A 464 -17.62 -24.80 7.97
C SER A 464 -18.62 -24.80 9.13
N HIS A 465 -18.62 -23.74 9.94
CA HIS A 465 -19.56 -23.59 11.06
C HIS A 465 -21.02 -23.50 10.59
N ALA A 466 -21.29 -22.69 9.56
CA ALA A 466 -22.63 -22.55 8.99
C ALA A 466 -23.14 -23.88 8.40
N THR A 467 -22.30 -24.59 7.65
CA THR A 467 -22.64 -25.90 7.07
C THR A 467 -22.89 -26.95 8.15
N ALA A 468 -22.11 -26.98 9.22
CA ALA A 468 -22.36 -27.88 10.35
C ALA A 468 -23.69 -27.58 11.05
N LYS A 469 -24.01 -26.29 11.28
CA LYS A 469 -25.29 -25.86 11.86
C LYS A 469 -26.47 -26.23 10.97
N LEU A 470 -26.34 -26.01 9.66
CA LEU A 470 -27.37 -26.38 8.68
C LEU A 470 -27.60 -27.89 8.65
N LYS A 471 -26.53 -28.70 8.65
CA LYS A 471 -26.62 -30.15 8.68
C LYS A 471 -27.36 -30.64 9.93
N ARG A 472 -27.03 -30.11 11.11
CA ARG A 472 -27.74 -30.43 12.38
C ARG A 472 -29.22 -30.05 12.33
N ALA A 473 -29.53 -28.85 11.83
CA ALA A 473 -30.92 -28.41 11.69
C ALA A 473 -31.71 -29.32 10.74
N ASN A 474 -31.10 -29.75 9.63
CA ASN A 474 -31.75 -30.65 8.67
C ASN A 474 -32.03 -32.04 9.28
N VAL A 475 -31.05 -32.62 9.97
CA VAL A 475 -31.24 -33.90 10.69
C VAL A 475 -32.38 -33.76 11.71
N ARG A 476 -32.40 -32.66 12.48
CA ARG A 476 -33.46 -32.43 13.48
C ARG A 476 -34.84 -32.29 12.84
N LEU A 477 -34.95 -31.63 11.69
CA LEU A 477 -36.20 -31.52 10.93
C LEU A 477 -36.68 -32.89 10.43
N GLN A 478 -35.77 -33.73 9.96
CA GLN A 478 -36.09 -35.10 9.53
C GLN A 478 -36.60 -35.95 10.70
N GLU A 479 -35.95 -35.89 11.87
CA GLU A 479 -36.40 -36.56 13.10
C GLU A 479 -37.79 -36.09 13.52
N LEU A 480 -38.03 -34.77 13.56
CA LEU A 480 -39.32 -34.20 13.93
C LEU A 480 -40.43 -34.61 12.95
N SER A 481 -40.13 -34.67 11.65
CA SER A 481 -41.08 -35.17 10.67
C SER A 481 -41.45 -36.62 10.95
N LYS A 482 -40.46 -37.49 11.20
CA LYS A 482 -40.70 -38.91 11.49
C LYS A 482 -41.56 -39.09 12.75
N LEU A 483 -41.23 -38.39 13.83
CA LEU A 483 -41.99 -38.44 15.09
C LEU A 483 -43.44 -37.95 14.92
N LYS A 484 -43.66 -36.89 14.14
CA LYS A 484 -45.01 -36.41 13.83
C LYS A 484 -45.85 -37.50 13.17
N ASP A 485 -45.26 -38.24 12.24
CA ASP A 485 -45.98 -39.24 11.46
C ASP A 485 -46.25 -40.50 12.30
N GLU A 486 -45.29 -40.94 13.10
CA GLU A 486 -45.48 -42.02 14.08
C GLU A 486 -46.59 -41.69 15.07
N PHE A 487 -46.60 -40.46 15.62
CA PHE A 487 -47.62 -39.99 16.54
C PHE A 487 -49.03 -40.03 15.91
N VAL A 488 -49.21 -39.51 14.68
CA VAL A 488 -50.52 -39.51 14.01
C VAL A 488 -51.00 -40.94 13.74
N SER A 489 -50.10 -41.85 13.36
CA SER A 489 -50.44 -43.25 13.10
C SER A 489 -50.87 -43.97 14.37
N ILE A 490 -50.10 -43.84 15.46
CA ILE A 490 -50.40 -44.46 16.76
C ILE A 490 -51.71 -43.91 17.32
N ALA A 491 -51.86 -42.58 17.38
CA ALA A 491 -53.08 -41.96 17.89
C ALA A 491 -54.34 -42.43 17.13
N SER A 492 -54.24 -42.60 15.81
CA SER A 492 -55.37 -43.09 14.99
C SER A 492 -55.74 -44.55 15.31
N HIS A 493 -54.76 -45.40 15.59
CA HIS A 493 -54.99 -46.80 15.97
C HIS A 493 -55.62 -46.90 17.35
N GLU A 494 -55.02 -46.22 18.34
CA GLU A 494 -55.45 -46.24 19.74
C GLU A 494 -56.83 -45.61 19.95
N LEU A 495 -57.25 -44.67 19.08
CA LEU A 495 -58.62 -44.16 19.09
C LEU A 495 -59.61 -45.12 18.40
N ARG A 496 -59.20 -45.84 17.35
CA ARG A 496 -60.09 -46.73 16.60
C ARG A 496 -60.56 -47.92 17.43
N THR A 497 -59.66 -48.57 18.15
CA THR A 497 -59.95 -49.77 18.94
C THR A 497 -61.08 -49.58 19.95
N PRO A 498 -61.06 -48.57 20.87
CA PRO A 498 -62.14 -48.36 21.83
C PRO A 498 -63.43 -47.93 21.14
N MET A 499 -63.36 -47.13 20.06
CA MET A 499 -64.57 -46.75 19.32
C MET A 499 -65.24 -47.94 18.62
N THR A 500 -64.48 -48.88 18.06
CA THR A 500 -65.04 -50.11 17.47
C THR A 500 -65.71 -50.98 18.53
N ALA A 501 -65.13 -51.06 19.74
CA ALA A 501 -65.76 -51.76 20.85
C ALA A 501 -67.08 -51.10 21.28
N ILE A 502 -67.09 -49.77 21.45
CA ILE A 502 -68.31 -48.99 21.75
C ILE A 502 -69.38 -49.22 20.66
N LYS A 503 -68.99 -49.13 19.38
CA LYS A 503 -69.89 -49.39 18.25
C LYS A 503 -70.50 -50.79 18.34
N SER A 504 -69.70 -51.80 18.68
CA SER A 504 -70.14 -53.19 18.78
C SER A 504 -71.13 -53.40 19.94
N TYR A 505 -70.88 -52.80 21.10
CA TYR A 505 -71.80 -52.86 22.23
C TYR A 505 -73.11 -52.13 21.95
N LEU A 506 -73.05 -50.96 21.31
CA LEU A 506 -74.24 -50.21 20.90
C LEU A 506 -75.05 -51.00 19.86
N TRP A 507 -74.39 -51.64 18.89
CA TRP A 507 -75.03 -52.52 17.92
C TRP A 507 -75.73 -53.71 18.59
N LEU A 508 -75.06 -54.35 19.56
CA LEU A 508 -75.62 -55.47 20.31
C LEU A 508 -76.85 -55.03 21.10
N ALA A 509 -76.77 -53.90 21.79
CA ALA A 509 -77.88 -53.35 22.57
C ALA A 509 -79.08 -52.99 21.68
N LEU A 510 -78.84 -52.39 20.52
CA LEU A 510 -79.88 -52.02 19.54
C LEU A 510 -80.57 -53.23 18.91
N ASN A 511 -79.84 -54.31 18.61
CA ASN A 511 -80.37 -55.47 17.89
C ASN A 511 -80.85 -56.61 18.78
N ARG A 512 -80.40 -56.68 20.04
CA ARG A 512 -80.76 -57.77 20.97
C ARG A 512 -81.44 -57.29 22.25
N GLY A 513 -81.44 -55.99 22.54
CA GLY A 513 -82.07 -55.43 23.74
C GLY A 513 -83.59 -55.28 23.59
N LYS A 514 -84.34 -55.60 24.64
CA LYS A 514 -85.74 -55.14 24.78
C LYS A 514 -85.71 -53.71 25.30
N LEU A 515 -85.74 -52.74 24.39
CA LEU A 515 -85.60 -51.32 24.70
C LEU A 515 -86.95 -50.59 24.50
N ASP A 516 -87.24 -49.60 25.34
CA ASP A 516 -88.32 -48.66 25.05
C ASP A 516 -87.93 -47.72 23.89
N ALA A 517 -88.93 -47.13 23.23
CA ALA A 517 -88.72 -46.31 22.04
C ALA A 517 -87.76 -45.11 22.25
N LYS A 518 -87.72 -44.55 23.46
CA LYS A 518 -86.82 -43.43 23.79
C LYS A 518 -85.37 -43.91 23.91
N THR A 519 -85.14 -45.03 24.59
CA THR A 519 -83.81 -45.63 24.73
C THR A 519 -83.26 -46.13 23.40
N GLN A 520 -84.08 -46.79 22.58
CA GLN A 520 -83.69 -47.22 21.23
C GLN A 520 -83.25 -46.03 20.35
N LYS A 521 -84.00 -44.93 20.38
CA LYS A 521 -83.65 -43.69 19.65
C LYS A 521 -82.33 -43.07 20.15
N ASN A 522 -82.11 -43.06 21.47
CA ASN A 522 -80.88 -42.51 22.05
C ASN A 522 -79.65 -43.37 21.75
N LEU A 523 -79.76 -44.70 21.85
CA LEU A 523 -78.69 -45.63 21.50
C LEU A 523 -78.38 -45.60 19.99
N GLY A 524 -79.41 -45.44 19.14
CA GLY A 524 -79.22 -45.23 17.70
C GLY A 524 -78.38 -44.00 17.42
N ARG A 525 -78.70 -42.86 18.06
CA ARG A 525 -77.88 -41.64 17.96
C ARG A 525 -76.44 -41.83 18.45
N ALA A 526 -76.24 -42.58 19.53
CA ALA A 526 -74.90 -42.88 20.05
C ALA A 526 -74.11 -43.77 19.08
N PHE A 527 -74.77 -44.75 18.45
CA PHE A 527 -74.17 -45.64 17.46
C PHE A 527 -73.70 -44.84 16.24
N ASP A 528 -74.58 -44.00 15.70
CA ASP A 528 -74.31 -43.12 14.56
C ASP A 528 -73.16 -42.14 14.86
N SER A 529 -73.14 -41.56 16.05
CA SER A 529 -72.08 -40.65 16.49
C SER A 529 -70.72 -41.36 16.60
N THR A 530 -70.72 -42.60 17.10
CA THR A 530 -69.50 -43.42 17.22
C THR A 530 -68.96 -43.80 15.85
N GLU A 531 -69.83 -44.25 14.94
CA GLU A 531 -69.46 -44.54 13.55
C GLU A 531 -68.90 -43.31 12.83
N ARG A 532 -69.53 -42.16 13.02
CA ARG A 532 -69.05 -40.89 12.48
C ARG A 532 -67.65 -40.55 13.00
N THR A 533 -67.36 -40.80 14.27
CA THR A 533 -66.06 -40.50 14.88
C THR A 533 -64.97 -41.44 14.34
N ILE A 534 -65.28 -42.72 14.15
CA ILE A 534 -64.38 -43.68 13.49
C ILE A 534 -64.03 -43.21 12.07
N ASN A 535 -65.03 -42.78 11.31
CA ASN A 535 -64.84 -42.28 9.95
C ASN A 535 -64.02 -40.98 9.93
N LEU A 536 -64.22 -40.08 10.90
CA LEU A 536 -63.42 -38.85 11.01
C LEU A 536 -61.94 -39.15 11.29
N VAL A 537 -61.63 -40.09 12.18
CA VAL A 537 -60.25 -40.52 12.47
C VAL A 537 -59.62 -41.17 11.23
N LYS A 538 -60.39 -42.00 10.51
CA LYS A 538 -59.95 -42.59 9.24
C LYS A 538 -59.62 -41.52 8.21
N ASP A 539 -60.52 -40.56 7.99
CA ASP A 539 -60.33 -39.46 7.04
C ASP A 539 -59.11 -38.60 7.41
N MET A 540 -58.91 -38.30 8.70
CA MET A 540 -57.78 -37.52 9.20
C MET A 540 -56.44 -38.23 8.91
N LEU A 541 -56.38 -39.55 9.12
CA LEU A 541 -55.20 -40.36 8.78
C LEU A 541 -54.95 -40.36 7.27
N THR A 542 -55.99 -40.51 6.45
CA THR A 542 -55.89 -40.45 4.99
C THR A 542 -55.35 -39.10 4.53
N VAL A 543 -55.85 -37.99 5.08
CA VAL A 543 -55.35 -36.64 4.80
C VAL A 543 -53.87 -36.50 5.20
N SER A 544 -53.49 -36.99 6.38
CA SER A 544 -52.10 -36.96 6.84
C SER A 544 -51.16 -37.72 5.90
N ARG A 545 -51.58 -38.89 5.41
CA ARG A 545 -50.81 -39.69 4.43
C ARG A 545 -50.68 -38.98 3.07
N ILE A 546 -51.75 -38.36 2.60
CA ILE A 546 -51.75 -37.59 1.35
C ILE A 546 -50.79 -36.41 1.44
N GLU A 547 -50.85 -35.61 2.51
CA GLU A 547 -49.96 -34.46 2.69
C GLU A 547 -48.50 -34.85 2.86
N GLY A 548 -48.24 -36.00 3.48
CA GLY A 548 -46.90 -36.58 3.56
C GLY A 548 -46.37 -37.11 2.22
N ARG A 549 -47.17 -37.11 1.14
CA ARG A 549 -46.89 -37.80 -0.14
C ARG A 549 -46.63 -39.30 0.02
N ARG A 550 -47.33 -39.93 0.97
CA ARG A 550 -47.18 -41.36 1.33
C ARG A 550 -48.45 -42.18 1.08
N LEU A 551 -49.38 -41.65 0.28
CA LEU A 551 -50.51 -42.44 -0.19
C LEU A 551 -50.06 -43.20 -1.44
N ASP A 552 -49.64 -44.45 -1.26
CA ASP A 552 -49.37 -45.34 -2.38
C ASP A 552 -50.68 -45.66 -3.11
N VAL A 553 -50.64 -45.54 -4.44
CA VAL A 553 -51.78 -45.81 -5.32
C VAL A 553 -51.38 -46.89 -6.31
N ASN A 554 -52.15 -47.98 -6.37
CA ASN A 554 -51.89 -49.09 -7.27
C ASN A 554 -52.70 -48.91 -8.56
N LYS A 555 -52.12 -48.21 -9.55
CA LYS A 555 -52.82 -47.90 -10.80
C LYS A 555 -52.82 -49.09 -11.74
N VAL A 556 -53.98 -49.71 -11.92
CA VAL A 556 -54.19 -50.83 -12.85
C VAL A 556 -55.29 -50.49 -13.86
N PRO A 557 -55.26 -51.03 -15.09
CA PRO A 557 -56.39 -50.93 -16.00
C PRO A 557 -57.60 -51.69 -15.45
N PHE A 558 -58.76 -51.03 -15.36
CA PHE A 558 -60.03 -51.69 -15.02
C PHE A 558 -61.20 -51.01 -15.74
N ASP A 559 -62.34 -51.70 -15.85
CA ASP A 559 -63.56 -51.14 -16.41
C ASP A 559 -64.31 -50.27 -15.37
N LEU A 560 -64.40 -48.97 -15.65
CA LEU A 560 -65.10 -48.02 -14.80
C LEU A 560 -66.62 -48.30 -14.75
N VAL A 561 -67.17 -48.88 -15.82
CA VAL A 561 -68.59 -49.25 -15.88
C VAL A 561 -68.92 -50.29 -14.82
N ASP A 562 -68.07 -51.30 -14.65
CA ASP A 562 -68.29 -52.36 -13.66
C ASP A 562 -68.13 -51.86 -12.22
N LEU A 563 -67.17 -50.96 -11.97
CA LEU A 563 -67.06 -50.29 -10.67
C LEU A 563 -68.31 -49.45 -10.37
N ALA A 564 -68.84 -48.72 -11.36
CA ALA A 564 -70.05 -47.92 -11.20
C ALA A 564 -71.29 -48.77 -10.90
N LYS A 565 -71.45 -49.93 -11.56
CA LYS A 565 -72.52 -50.89 -11.26
C LYS A 565 -72.42 -51.42 -9.83
N GLN A 566 -71.22 -51.77 -9.38
CA GLN A 566 -70.99 -52.26 -8.03
C GLN A 566 -71.44 -51.19 -7.00
N ILE A 567 -70.94 -49.96 -7.13
CA ILE A 567 -71.24 -48.88 -6.19
C ILE A 567 -72.72 -48.47 -6.25
N TYR A 568 -73.33 -48.51 -7.43
CA TYR A 568 -74.77 -48.30 -7.58
C TYR A 568 -75.57 -49.32 -6.78
N ASN A 569 -75.24 -50.61 -6.89
CA ASN A 569 -75.91 -51.66 -6.13
C ASN A 569 -75.70 -51.50 -4.61
N ASP A 570 -74.48 -51.17 -4.19
CA ASP A 570 -74.13 -50.96 -2.78
C ASP A 570 -74.94 -49.81 -2.16
N LEU A 571 -75.20 -48.73 -2.92
CA LEU A 571 -75.93 -47.55 -2.45
C LEU A 571 -77.43 -47.58 -2.75
N LYS A 572 -77.91 -48.61 -3.47
CA LYS A 572 -79.31 -48.73 -3.88
C LYS A 572 -80.26 -48.81 -2.68
N ILE A 573 -79.90 -49.61 -1.67
CA ILE A 573 -80.69 -49.78 -0.45
C ILE A 573 -80.85 -48.44 0.28
N GLN A 574 -79.77 -47.67 0.39
CA GLN A 574 -79.80 -46.34 1.01
C GLN A 574 -80.71 -45.35 0.28
N ALA A 575 -80.76 -45.44 -1.06
CA ALA A 575 -81.66 -44.62 -1.86
C ALA A 575 -83.13 -45.02 -1.69
N GLU A 576 -83.41 -46.34 -1.64
CA GLU A 576 -84.74 -46.91 -1.42
C GLU A 576 -85.31 -46.54 -0.04
N GLU A 577 -84.49 -46.59 1.02
CA GLU A 577 -84.86 -46.16 2.38
C GLU A 577 -85.31 -44.69 2.42
N LYS A 578 -84.72 -43.83 1.57
CA LYS A 578 -85.09 -42.42 1.42
C LYS A 578 -86.14 -42.16 0.33
N GLN A 579 -86.63 -43.20 -0.35
CA GLN A 579 -87.54 -43.08 -1.50
C GLN A 579 -86.97 -42.19 -2.63
N ILE A 580 -85.66 -42.19 -2.85
CA ILE A 580 -85.01 -41.42 -3.92
C ILE A 580 -85.01 -42.24 -5.21
N ASN A 581 -85.44 -41.64 -6.32
CA ASN A 581 -85.30 -42.25 -7.66
C ASN A 581 -83.82 -42.24 -8.09
N PHE A 582 -83.14 -43.36 -7.86
CA PHE A 582 -81.72 -43.53 -8.12
C PHE A 582 -81.46 -44.26 -9.45
N GLY A 583 -80.96 -43.53 -10.43
CA GLY A 583 -80.70 -44.03 -11.78
C GLY A 583 -79.21 -44.17 -12.09
N LEU A 584 -78.87 -45.17 -12.92
CA LEU A 584 -77.53 -45.36 -13.48
C LEU A 584 -77.62 -45.33 -15.01
N GLN A 585 -76.88 -44.41 -15.63
CA GLN A 585 -76.79 -44.25 -17.08
C GLN A 585 -75.36 -44.57 -17.52
N LEU A 586 -75.22 -45.68 -18.25
CA LEU A 586 -73.92 -46.22 -18.65
C LEU A 586 -73.72 -46.07 -20.17
N PRO A 587 -72.47 -45.91 -20.63
CA PRO A 587 -72.17 -45.97 -22.05
C PRO A 587 -72.38 -47.39 -22.58
N LYS A 588 -72.65 -47.53 -23.89
CA LYS A 588 -72.80 -48.83 -24.55
C LYS A 588 -71.48 -49.60 -24.71
N THR A 589 -70.34 -48.96 -24.42
CA THR A 589 -68.99 -49.51 -24.59
C THR A 589 -68.25 -49.57 -23.26
N VAL A 590 -67.32 -50.53 -23.14
CA VAL A 590 -66.40 -50.66 -22.00
C VAL A 590 -65.59 -49.37 -21.84
N LEU A 591 -65.49 -48.85 -20.61
CA LEU A 591 -64.80 -47.61 -20.31
C LEU A 591 -63.59 -47.90 -19.42
N THR A 592 -62.51 -48.37 -20.04
CA THR A 592 -61.26 -48.70 -19.34
C THR A 592 -60.53 -47.44 -18.88
N VAL A 593 -60.14 -47.39 -17.61
CA VAL A 593 -59.29 -46.34 -17.01
C VAL A 593 -58.07 -46.96 -16.35
N THR A 594 -56.96 -46.23 -16.28
CA THR A 594 -55.75 -46.66 -15.55
C THR A 594 -55.67 -45.93 -14.22
N ALA A 595 -56.21 -46.54 -13.17
CA ALA A 595 -56.31 -45.94 -11.85
C ALA A 595 -56.34 -47.00 -10.75
N ASP A 596 -56.23 -46.58 -9.50
CA ASP A 596 -56.44 -47.44 -8.35
C ASP A 596 -57.95 -47.64 -8.14
N ARG A 597 -58.43 -48.84 -8.43
CA ARG A 597 -59.86 -49.18 -8.43
C ARG A 597 -60.53 -48.88 -7.09
N ASP A 598 -59.86 -49.18 -5.98
CA ASP A 598 -60.43 -49.00 -4.64
C ASP A 598 -60.50 -47.52 -4.27
N ARG A 599 -59.46 -46.75 -4.64
CA ARG A 599 -59.44 -45.29 -4.41
C ARG A 599 -60.44 -44.54 -5.27
N ILE A 600 -60.64 -44.97 -6.51
CA ILE A 600 -61.70 -44.42 -7.36
C ILE A 600 -63.07 -44.82 -6.82
N GLY A 601 -63.21 -46.02 -6.26
CA GLY A 601 -64.43 -46.41 -5.56
C GLY A 601 -64.72 -45.49 -4.36
N GLU A 602 -63.71 -45.15 -3.58
CA GLU A 602 -63.81 -44.17 -2.48
C GLU A 602 -64.23 -42.78 -2.97
N VAL A 603 -63.74 -42.33 -4.13
CA VAL A 603 -64.20 -41.08 -4.78
C VAL A 603 -65.68 -41.16 -5.12
N MET A 604 -66.11 -42.24 -5.78
CA MET A 604 -67.51 -42.43 -6.21
C MET A 604 -68.47 -42.52 -5.02
N ILE A 605 -68.13 -43.29 -3.98
CA ILE A 605 -68.93 -43.38 -2.75
C ILE A 605 -69.04 -42.00 -2.08
N ASN A 606 -67.96 -41.22 -2.02
CA ASN A 606 -67.99 -39.88 -1.41
C ASN A 606 -68.86 -38.90 -2.22
N VAL A 607 -68.82 -38.95 -3.55
CA VAL A 607 -69.60 -38.05 -4.40
C VAL A 607 -71.07 -38.46 -4.46
N ILE A 608 -71.36 -39.74 -4.70
CA ILE A 608 -72.74 -40.29 -4.77
C ILE A 608 -73.40 -40.25 -3.40
N GLY A 609 -72.67 -40.61 -2.33
CA GLY A 609 -73.15 -40.54 -0.96
C GLY A 609 -73.52 -39.11 -0.56
N ASN A 610 -72.78 -38.09 -1.01
CA ASN A 610 -73.17 -36.70 -0.81
C ASN A 610 -74.47 -36.35 -1.55
N ALA A 611 -74.64 -36.79 -2.79
CA ALA A 611 -75.86 -36.57 -3.55
C ALA A 611 -77.10 -37.20 -2.87
N LEU A 612 -77.02 -38.47 -2.47
CA LEU A 612 -78.10 -39.18 -1.74
C LEU A 612 -78.38 -38.57 -0.36
N LYS A 613 -77.34 -38.00 0.27
CA LYS A 613 -77.46 -37.38 1.59
C LYS A 613 -78.27 -36.09 1.56
N PHE A 614 -78.02 -35.23 0.59
CA PHE A 614 -78.63 -33.88 0.52
C PHE A 614 -79.88 -33.80 -0.36
N THR A 615 -80.18 -34.85 -1.12
CA THR A 615 -81.44 -34.96 -1.87
C THR A 615 -82.58 -35.28 -0.91
N PRO A 616 -83.71 -34.54 -0.94
CA PRO A 616 -84.88 -34.82 -0.10
C PRO A 616 -85.57 -36.12 -0.53
N ASN A 617 -86.44 -36.66 0.34
CA ASN A 617 -87.25 -37.84 0.02
C ASN A 617 -88.07 -37.59 -1.25
N GLN A 618 -88.27 -38.64 -2.08
CA GLN A 618 -88.91 -38.55 -3.39
C GLN A 618 -88.14 -37.73 -4.44
N GLY A 619 -86.89 -37.32 -4.12
CA GLY A 619 -85.99 -36.70 -5.07
C GLY A 619 -85.41 -37.67 -6.10
N LYS A 620 -84.45 -37.19 -6.90
CA LYS A 620 -83.82 -37.92 -8.00
C LYS A 620 -82.31 -37.73 -7.97
N VAL A 621 -81.58 -38.85 -8.07
CA VAL A 621 -80.13 -38.87 -8.25
C VAL A 621 -79.80 -39.74 -9.47
N ILE A 622 -79.02 -39.22 -10.41
CA ILE A 622 -78.58 -39.94 -11.61
C ILE A 622 -77.07 -39.97 -11.64
N VAL A 623 -76.49 -41.17 -11.79
CA VAL A 623 -75.07 -41.34 -12.07
C VAL A 623 -74.91 -41.61 -13.56
N HIS A 624 -74.32 -40.66 -14.28
CA HIS A 624 -74.08 -40.73 -15.72
C HIS A 624 -72.59 -40.91 -15.99
N LEU A 625 -72.26 -41.95 -16.76
CA LEU A 625 -70.90 -42.23 -17.20
C LEU A 625 -70.81 -42.00 -18.70
N GLU A 626 -69.79 -41.26 -19.13
CA GLU A 626 -69.51 -41.08 -20.55
C GLU A 626 -68.02 -41.02 -20.85
N LYS A 627 -67.67 -41.28 -22.11
CA LYS A 627 -66.33 -41.04 -22.62
C LYS A 627 -66.27 -39.64 -23.23
N ALA A 628 -65.63 -38.70 -22.55
CA ALA A 628 -65.38 -37.34 -23.02
C ALA A 628 -63.96 -37.22 -23.59
N GLY A 629 -63.81 -37.50 -24.89
CA GLY A 629 -62.51 -37.48 -25.58
C GLY A 629 -61.54 -38.56 -25.05
N ASN A 630 -60.42 -38.13 -24.47
CA ASN A 630 -59.41 -39.01 -23.84
C ASN A 630 -59.63 -39.21 -22.33
N GLN A 631 -60.79 -38.83 -21.80
CA GLN A 631 -61.12 -38.99 -20.39
C GLN A 631 -62.44 -39.73 -20.23
N ALA A 632 -62.52 -40.52 -19.16
CA ALA A 632 -63.77 -41.05 -18.64
C ALA A 632 -64.35 -40.02 -17.68
N GLN A 633 -65.57 -39.54 -17.94
CA GLN A 633 -66.27 -38.59 -17.08
C GLN A 633 -67.40 -39.29 -16.35
N VAL A 634 -67.55 -38.97 -15.06
CA VAL A 634 -68.64 -39.42 -14.21
C VAL A 634 -69.35 -38.18 -13.68
N ASP A 635 -70.64 -38.07 -13.97
CA ASP A 635 -71.52 -37.02 -13.51
C ASP A 635 -72.54 -37.58 -12.52
N VAL A 636 -72.55 -37.04 -11.31
CA VAL A 636 -73.54 -37.35 -10.29
C VAL A 636 -74.49 -36.15 -10.19
N ILE A 637 -75.70 -36.33 -10.68
CA ILE A 637 -76.71 -35.29 -10.84
C ILE A 637 -77.80 -35.50 -9.79
N ASP A 638 -78.00 -34.51 -8.91
CA ASP A 638 -79.09 -34.48 -7.94
C ASP A 638 -80.07 -33.33 -8.22
N ASN A 639 -81.33 -33.48 -7.80
CA ASN A 639 -82.31 -32.39 -7.76
C ASN A 639 -82.49 -31.83 -6.33
N GLY A 640 -81.43 -31.89 -5.51
CA GLY A 640 -81.44 -31.41 -4.14
C GLY A 640 -81.50 -29.88 -4.02
N PRO A 641 -81.20 -29.34 -2.83
CA PRO A 641 -81.33 -27.91 -2.56
C PRO A 641 -80.41 -26.99 -3.38
N GLY A 642 -79.37 -27.54 -4.01
CA GLY A 642 -78.32 -26.78 -4.68
C GLY A 642 -77.38 -26.03 -3.72
N ILE A 643 -76.27 -25.53 -4.26
CA ILE A 643 -75.15 -24.94 -3.52
C ILE A 643 -75.07 -23.44 -3.86
N PRO A 644 -75.04 -22.53 -2.86
CA PRO A 644 -74.85 -21.10 -3.09
C PRO A 644 -73.49 -20.82 -3.75
N LYS A 645 -73.41 -19.79 -4.61
CA LYS A 645 -72.17 -19.42 -5.32
C LYS A 645 -70.98 -19.22 -4.38
N GLN A 646 -71.21 -18.67 -3.19
CA GLN A 646 -70.18 -18.44 -2.17
C GLN A 646 -69.58 -19.76 -1.64
N GLY A 647 -70.40 -20.81 -1.48
CA GLY A 647 -69.99 -22.14 -0.99
C GLY A 647 -69.25 -23.00 -2.01
N LEU A 648 -69.37 -22.71 -3.32
CA LEU A 648 -68.66 -23.46 -4.37
C LEU A 648 -67.13 -23.35 -4.26
N SER A 649 -66.62 -22.20 -3.82
CA SER A 649 -65.18 -21.92 -3.73
C SER A 649 -64.46 -22.66 -2.59
N THR A 650 -65.21 -23.09 -1.57
CA THR A 650 -64.68 -23.74 -0.37
C THR A 650 -64.97 -25.24 -0.30
N LEU A 651 -65.85 -25.76 -1.17
CA LEU A 651 -66.37 -27.13 -1.14
C LEU A 651 -65.31 -28.24 -1.13
N PHE A 652 -64.17 -28.02 -1.80
CA PHE A 652 -63.06 -28.97 -1.86
C PHE A 652 -61.90 -28.62 -0.91
N LYS A 653 -62.12 -27.78 0.11
CA LYS A 653 -61.14 -27.47 1.18
C LYS A 653 -61.39 -28.35 2.40
N LYS A 654 -60.34 -28.59 3.21
CA LYS A 654 -60.44 -29.38 4.45
C LYS A 654 -61.44 -28.77 5.42
N PHE A 655 -62.21 -29.62 6.09
CA PHE A 655 -63.20 -29.25 7.12
C PHE A 655 -64.26 -28.26 6.63
N SER A 656 -64.41 -28.09 5.31
CA SER A 656 -65.43 -27.21 4.77
C SER A 656 -66.81 -27.79 5.04
N ARG A 657 -67.66 -26.99 5.70
CA ARG A 657 -69.07 -27.23 5.94
C ARG A 657 -69.81 -25.96 5.56
N MET A 658 -70.96 -26.08 4.90
CA MET A 658 -71.81 -24.90 4.64
C MET A 658 -72.59 -24.54 5.91
N GLU A 659 -72.59 -23.26 6.28
CA GLU A 659 -73.24 -22.77 7.49
C GLU A 659 -74.77 -22.63 7.36
N HIS A 660 -75.43 -22.97 8.48
CA HIS A 660 -76.73 -22.55 9.00
C HIS A 660 -78.08 -22.75 8.26
N SER A 661 -78.15 -23.13 6.97
CA SER A 661 -79.47 -23.34 6.32
C SER A 661 -79.76 -24.76 5.77
N PHE A 662 -78.73 -25.56 5.47
CA PHE A 662 -78.90 -26.92 4.90
C PHE A 662 -78.65 -28.05 5.91
N SER A 663 -78.16 -27.74 7.10
CA SER A 663 -77.86 -28.70 8.17
C SER A 663 -79.11 -29.33 8.81
N LYS A 664 -80.31 -28.76 8.60
CA LYS A 664 -81.59 -29.35 9.02
C LYS A 664 -82.12 -30.42 8.05
N LEU A 665 -81.65 -30.45 6.81
CA LEU A 665 -82.09 -31.39 5.76
C LEU A 665 -81.32 -32.73 5.78
N ALA A 666 -80.17 -32.78 6.45
CA ALA A 666 -79.39 -34.00 6.61
C ALA A 666 -79.41 -34.44 8.08
N GLU A 667 -80.04 -35.58 8.37
CA GLU A 667 -80.18 -36.12 9.73
C GLU A 667 -78.84 -36.39 10.43
N GLN A 668 -77.76 -36.59 9.66
CA GLN A 668 -76.40 -36.77 10.17
C GLN A 668 -75.40 -35.81 9.46
N PRO A 669 -74.62 -34.98 10.17
CA PRO A 669 -73.63 -34.11 9.51
C PRO A 669 -72.36 -34.90 9.08
N GLY A 670 -71.73 -34.54 7.95
CA GLY A 670 -70.52 -35.22 7.43
C GLY A 670 -69.22 -34.83 8.16
N THR A 671 -68.10 -35.48 7.83
CA THR A 671 -66.76 -35.13 8.38
C THR A 671 -66.27 -33.78 7.83
N GLY A 672 -66.58 -33.47 6.57
CA GLY A 672 -66.06 -32.31 5.84
C GLY A 672 -64.71 -32.59 5.15
N LEU A 673 -64.28 -33.86 5.11
CA LEU A 673 -63.03 -34.30 4.50
C LEU A 673 -63.23 -35.12 3.23
N GLY A 674 -64.38 -35.78 3.03
CA GLY A 674 -64.64 -36.67 1.89
C GLY A 674 -64.41 -36.04 0.52
N LEU A 675 -64.92 -34.82 0.25
CA LEU A 675 -64.69 -34.15 -1.04
C LEU A 675 -63.25 -33.66 -1.22
N TYR A 676 -62.57 -33.28 -0.13
CA TYR A 676 -61.14 -32.95 -0.17
C TYR A 676 -60.31 -34.20 -0.50
N ILE A 677 -60.59 -35.34 0.16
CA ILE A 677 -59.94 -36.63 -0.11
C ILE A 677 -60.20 -37.05 -1.56
N ALA A 678 -61.44 -36.96 -2.04
CA ALA A 678 -61.78 -37.27 -3.42
C ALA A 678 -60.98 -36.42 -4.43
N LYS A 679 -60.86 -35.10 -4.17
CA LYS A 679 -60.03 -34.21 -5.00
C LYS A 679 -58.55 -34.62 -4.98
N GLN A 680 -58.00 -34.98 -3.83
CA GLN A 680 -56.59 -35.38 -3.72
C GLN A 680 -56.33 -36.72 -4.41
N ILE A 681 -57.22 -37.71 -4.24
CA ILE A 681 -57.15 -38.99 -4.96
C ILE A 681 -57.19 -38.75 -6.46
N LEU A 682 -58.13 -37.96 -6.97
CA LEU A 682 -58.22 -37.65 -8.39
C LEU A 682 -56.98 -36.91 -8.90
N THR A 683 -56.42 -35.99 -8.11
CA THR A 683 -55.18 -35.29 -8.45
C THR A 683 -54.00 -36.27 -8.58
N LEU A 684 -53.87 -37.25 -7.67
CA LEU A 684 -52.87 -38.33 -7.77
C LEU A 684 -53.07 -39.20 -9.03
N HIS A 685 -54.30 -39.27 -9.53
CA HIS A 685 -54.68 -39.98 -10.76
C HIS A 685 -54.69 -39.10 -12.02
N GLN A 686 -54.18 -37.85 -11.95
CA GLN A 686 -54.22 -36.87 -13.04
C GLN A 686 -55.65 -36.55 -13.53
N GLY A 687 -56.64 -36.84 -12.71
CA GLY A 687 -58.05 -36.52 -12.92
C GLY A 687 -58.42 -35.14 -12.39
N LYS A 688 -59.66 -34.73 -12.63
CA LYS A 688 -60.22 -33.46 -12.15
C LYS A 688 -61.57 -33.71 -11.49
N ILE A 689 -61.95 -32.87 -10.53
CA ILE A 689 -63.30 -32.82 -9.95
C ILE A 689 -63.80 -31.38 -9.96
N TRP A 690 -65.06 -31.20 -10.33
CA TRP A 690 -65.72 -29.90 -10.34
C TRP A 690 -67.21 -30.07 -10.03
N VAL A 691 -67.90 -28.96 -9.81
CA VAL A 691 -69.33 -28.95 -9.50
C VAL A 691 -70.01 -27.82 -10.25
N LYS A 692 -71.21 -28.09 -10.76
CA LYS A 692 -72.16 -27.09 -11.26
C LYS A 692 -73.40 -27.17 -10.40
N SER A 693 -73.84 -26.07 -9.80
CA SER A 693 -74.99 -26.10 -8.91
C SER A 693 -75.72 -24.76 -8.90
N ARG A 694 -77.04 -24.81 -8.70
CA ARG A 694 -77.89 -23.63 -8.55
C ARG A 694 -78.90 -23.91 -7.44
N VAL A 695 -79.00 -22.97 -6.49
CA VAL A 695 -79.95 -23.06 -5.37
C VAL A 695 -81.37 -23.31 -5.90
N GLY A 696 -82.05 -24.32 -5.35
CA GLY A 696 -83.39 -24.77 -5.72
C GLY A 696 -83.48 -25.63 -6.99
N ARG A 697 -82.36 -25.91 -7.68
CA ARG A 697 -82.34 -26.76 -8.89
C ARG A 697 -81.46 -28.00 -8.80
N GLY A 698 -80.76 -28.21 -7.69
CA GLY A 698 -79.85 -29.32 -7.49
C GLY A 698 -78.40 -29.05 -7.92
N SER A 699 -77.59 -30.11 -7.94
CA SER A 699 -76.17 -30.05 -8.24
C SER A 699 -75.74 -31.16 -9.21
N THR A 700 -74.67 -30.90 -9.94
CA THR A 700 -73.97 -31.89 -10.75
C THR A 700 -72.51 -31.90 -10.32
N PHE A 701 -72.12 -32.96 -9.64
CA PHE A 701 -70.73 -33.23 -9.30
C PHE A 701 -70.11 -34.07 -10.39
N SER A 702 -69.06 -33.56 -11.00
CA SER A 702 -68.41 -34.20 -12.13
C SER A 702 -66.97 -34.50 -11.77
N PHE A 703 -66.48 -35.67 -12.14
CA PHE A 703 -65.05 -35.94 -12.13
C PHE A 703 -64.61 -36.67 -13.40
N SER A 704 -63.34 -36.49 -13.76
CA SER A 704 -62.74 -37.15 -14.91
C SER A 704 -61.48 -37.92 -14.56
N LEU A 705 -61.27 -39.03 -15.26
CA LEU A 705 -60.08 -39.87 -15.19
C LEU A 705 -59.48 -40.04 -16.59
N PRO A 706 -58.15 -40.06 -16.73
CA PRO A 706 -57.53 -40.33 -18.02
C PRO A 706 -57.80 -41.77 -18.46
N CYS A 707 -58.27 -41.93 -19.69
CA CYS A 707 -58.29 -43.23 -20.35
C CYS A 707 -56.86 -43.61 -20.76
N PRO A 708 -56.51 -44.91 -20.81
CA PRO A 708 -55.23 -45.32 -21.37
C PRO A 708 -55.11 -44.79 -22.80
N LYS A 709 -53.96 -44.19 -23.12
CA LYS A 709 -53.65 -43.85 -24.51
C LYS A 709 -53.64 -45.15 -25.31
N ARG A 710 -54.36 -45.21 -26.43
CA ARG A 710 -54.14 -46.27 -27.42
C ARG A 710 -52.67 -46.14 -27.85
N SER A 711 -51.86 -47.15 -27.55
CA SER A 711 -50.56 -47.35 -28.18
C SER A 711 -50.74 -47.62 -29.66
#